data_AF-A0AB35HJL2-F1
#
_entry.id   AF-A0AB35HJL2-F1
#
_cell.length_a   1.000
_cell.length_b   1.000
_cell.length_c   1.000
_cell.angle_alpha   90.00
_cell.angle_beta   90.00
_cell.angle_gamma   90.00
#
_symmetry.space_group_name_H-M   'P 1'
#
loop_
_entity.id
_entity.type
_entity.pdbx_description
1 polymer ?
#
loop_
_entity_poly.entity_id
_entity_poly.type
_entity_poly.pdbx_seq_one_letter_code
_entity_poly.pdbx_strand_id
1 'polypeptide(L)'
;MSVSVVLNSLPSERKLWHPFIEHLRGIPGIAECKLSLPAAGSIDNEEELDELFALRDEFFTVWQPVEEYNVAQRLNLIAAEAAEETLLFLEKPFWLRIPTGAETTWYQLRSERGIRPISRYVANRNSEQVGPELASALPFSSERLGQAFLIQKKHFLEMRGYDENEQFCDALGFDFFLRQKRGGFDFEKPAQDIATIVPRDELREDSVSEAQAKSIALANHTLYRNLEEWSVPRELRKPLITVAIATKDRQEMLVESINSVRYQSFQEFEIVVVDDGSEDQDNVKNLVEELGDPRIKFVAHAESLGVAAARNTAAQHSNCLLTAVHDDDDLMLPDRLLDGIAPLSDTVDATYGSWINFDDATGELRGFLTRTGFNEKMIAFNGAGPGHSTWTVPTWLIKQFGYDERLTSSVDHELASRLMNSGVRWLHVQKFMYLRRVHDLQITAQDTDNQKAGHTLSKLANRFLTSRRGYEQMAALGKGNKYPSTPGTGNLHANFGGYLPDHLVKRDLVFTGNTVTKSRAADMPDRVTTILTGRDLQTGKSLFEEARLEDVSQEDLVQLREIGVKNFVVKPSMVPSEEDEAEKLISPEDFEIMQREVAARVRKAVLGRLVHMAEKSKQLDNKLHYVVVYLDEDAWISEDELQAENQKLLRRVIGTGEFGFSTTMYLVGYGTSCEAVQALGEFTDRFNEAEILLLNEDPKEFLPSFQATRELEAVAASIDDSGLAGM
;
A
#
# COMPACT_ATOMS: atom_id res chain seq x y z
N MET A 1 -20.37 31.44 -3.32
CA MET A 1 -19.10 30.73 -3.09
C MET A 1 -18.48 31.40 -1.89
N SER A 2 -18.06 30.60 -0.92
CA SER A 2 -17.50 31.06 0.34
C SER A 2 -16.17 30.33 0.56
N VAL A 3 -15.43 30.75 1.59
CA VAL A 3 -14.10 30.24 1.91
C VAL A 3 -14.07 29.77 3.35
N SER A 4 -13.47 28.61 3.56
CA SER A 4 -13.07 28.13 4.88
C SER A 4 -11.62 28.54 5.14
N VAL A 5 -11.39 29.30 6.20
CA VAL A 5 -10.03 29.65 6.64
C VAL A 5 -9.49 28.53 7.51
N VAL A 6 -8.32 28.03 7.14
CA VAL A 6 -7.57 27.01 7.89
C VAL A 6 -6.39 27.71 8.57
N LEU A 7 -6.46 27.83 9.90
CA LEU A 7 -5.45 28.47 10.73
C LEU A 7 -4.53 27.43 11.39
N ASN A 8 -3.23 27.71 11.31
CA ASN A 8 -2.23 26.99 12.10
C ASN A 8 -2.04 27.61 13.50
N SER A 9 -2.17 28.93 13.61
CA SER A 9 -1.97 29.65 14.87
C SER A 9 -2.71 30.99 14.91
N LEU A 10 -2.88 31.51 16.11
CA LEU A 10 -3.35 32.86 16.39
C LEU A 10 -2.18 33.83 16.64
N PRO A 11 -2.42 35.15 16.65
CA PRO A 11 -1.42 36.12 17.08
C PRO A 11 -0.81 35.76 18.43
N SER A 12 0.49 36.04 18.64
CA SER A 12 1.17 35.67 19.89
C SER A 12 0.64 36.44 21.10
N GLU A 13 0.10 37.64 20.87
CA GLU A 13 -0.51 38.49 21.89
C GLU A 13 -2.00 38.15 22.07
N ARG A 14 -2.39 37.60 23.24
CA ARG A 14 -3.77 37.17 23.53
C ARG A 14 -4.83 38.26 23.30
N LYS A 15 -4.49 39.52 23.63
CA LYS A 15 -5.36 40.69 23.40
C LYS A 15 -5.76 40.88 21.92
N LEU A 16 -5.03 40.28 20.98
CA LEU A 16 -5.29 40.37 19.54
C LEU A 16 -6.14 39.21 19.00
N TRP A 17 -6.40 38.16 19.77
CA TRP A 17 -7.16 37.00 19.30
C TRP A 17 -8.56 37.38 18.84
N HIS A 18 -9.34 38.02 19.71
CA HIS A 18 -10.69 38.49 19.35
C HIS A 18 -10.66 39.51 18.19
N PRO A 19 -9.83 40.58 18.19
CA PRO A 19 -9.69 41.46 17.03
C PRO A 19 -9.33 40.75 15.71
N PHE A 20 -8.48 39.73 15.76
CA PHE A 20 -8.07 38.97 14.59
C PHE A 20 -9.22 38.12 14.03
N ILE A 21 -9.96 37.44 14.90
CA ILE A 21 -11.14 36.65 14.52
C ILE A 21 -12.22 37.55 13.93
N GLU A 22 -12.51 38.70 14.57
CA GLU A 22 -13.49 39.66 14.05
C GLU A 22 -13.05 40.30 12.74
N HIS A 23 -11.75 40.49 12.53
CA HIS A 23 -11.21 40.92 11.25
C HIS A 23 -11.50 39.91 10.14
N LEU A 24 -11.24 38.62 10.38
CA LEU A 24 -11.57 37.56 9.41
C LEU A 24 -13.09 37.46 9.17
N ARG A 25 -13.89 37.56 10.23
CA ARG A 25 -15.36 37.56 10.17
C ARG A 25 -15.91 38.72 9.33
N GLY A 26 -15.26 39.87 9.41
CA GLY A 26 -15.65 41.07 8.67
C GLY A 26 -15.35 41.01 7.16
N ILE A 27 -14.59 40.03 6.67
CA ILE A 27 -14.21 39.92 5.26
C ILE A 27 -15.32 39.20 4.47
N PRO A 28 -15.95 39.86 3.48
CA PRO A 28 -16.94 39.20 2.65
C PRO A 28 -16.38 37.97 1.93
N GLY A 29 -17.14 36.88 1.99
CA GLY A 29 -16.78 35.60 1.38
C GLY A 29 -16.10 34.61 2.31
N ILE A 30 -15.61 35.02 3.49
CA ILE A 30 -15.18 34.07 4.52
C ILE A 30 -16.42 33.58 5.27
N ALA A 31 -16.68 32.27 5.22
CA ALA A 31 -17.84 31.67 5.87
C ALA A 31 -17.49 31.08 7.24
N GLU A 32 -16.29 30.54 7.38
CA GLU A 32 -15.84 29.93 8.63
C GLU A 32 -14.32 30.09 8.80
N CYS A 33 -13.90 29.91 10.05
CA CYS A 33 -12.51 29.90 10.45
C CYS A 33 -12.28 28.72 11.40
N LYS A 34 -11.36 27.83 11.02
CA LYS A 34 -11.00 26.63 11.77
C LYS A 34 -9.57 26.76 12.28
N LEU A 35 -9.38 26.72 13.59
CA LEU A 35 -8.08 26.64 14.24
C LEU A 35 -7.84 25.21 14.75
N SER A 36 -6.65 24.66 14.49
CA SER A 36 -6.21 23.44 15.15
C SER A 36 -5.33 23.75 16.36
N LEU A 37 -5.54 22.99 17.44
CA LEU A 37 -4.64 22.92 18.60
C LEU A 37 -3.99 21.53 18.73
N PRO A 38 -2.81 21.44 19.38
CA PRO A 38 -2.28 20.17 19.91
C PRO A 38 -3.25 19.48 20.88
N ALA A 39 -3.02 18.19 21.14
CA ALA A 39 -3.84 17.37 22.03
C ALA A 39 -3.94 17.94 23.45
N ALA A 40 -5.01 17.57 24.17
CA ALA A 40 -5.23 18.01 25.55
C ALA A 40 -4.08 17.53 26.46
N GLY A 41 -3.55 18.43 27.30
CA GLY A 41 -2.40 18.15 28.17
C GLY A 41 -1.03 18.50 27.56
N SER A 42 -0.96 18.82 26.27
CA SER A 42 0.25 19.38 25.63
C SER A 42 0.36 20.91 25.78
N ILE A 43 -0.68 21.55 26.31
CA ILE A 43 -0.74 22.99 26.54
C ILE A 43 -0.71 23.22 28.04
N ASP A 44 0.37 23.82 28.54
CA ASP A 44 0.64 23.97 29.98
C ASP A 44 -0.25 25.02 30.69
N ASN A 45 -1.03 25.80 29.93
CA ASN A 45 -1.78 26.95 30.45
C ASN A 45 -3.30 26.77 30.29
N GLU A 46 -3.97 26.28 31.34
CA GLU A 46 -5.43 26.08 31.36
C GLU A 46 -6.20 27.40 31.18
N GLU A 47 -5.73 28.51 31.74
CA GLU A 47 -6.36 29.83 31.61
C GLU A 47 -6.36 30.31 30.14
N GLU A 48 -5.29 30.01 29.40
CA GLU A 48 -5.17 30.32 27.97
C GLU A 48 -6.16 29.51 27.11
N LEU A 49 -6.37 28.25 27.46
CA LEU A 49 -7.34 27.39 26.80
C LEU A 49 -8.78 27.86 27.05
N ASP A 50 -9.10 28.24 28.27
CA ASP A 50 -10.43 28.75 28.62
C ASP A 50 -10.74 30.06 27.87
N GLU A 51 -9.78 30.99 27.79
CA GLU A 51 -9.91 32.22 27.00
C GLU A 51 -10.14 31.92 25.51
N LEU A 52 -9.38 30.99 24.94
CA LEU A 52 -9.53 30.60 23.53
C LEU A 52 -10.88 29.93 23.25
N PHE A 53 -11.28 29.00 24.11
CA PHE A 53 -12.53 28.28 23.95
C PHE A 53 -13.77 29.16 24.15
N ALA A 54 -13.64 30.26 24.90
CA ALA A 54 -14.67 31.28 25.03
C ALA A 54 -14.90 32.10 23.75
N LEU A 55 -13.94 32.10 22.80
CA LEU A 55 -14.07 32.77 21.50
C LEU A 55 -14.82 31.92 20.46
N ARG A 56 -15.15 30.65 20.76
CA ARG A 56 -15.83 29.76 19.82
C ARG A 56 -17.26 30.17 19.57
N ASP A 57 -17.67 30.07 18.32
CA ASP A 57 -19.05 30.19 17.88
C ASP A 57 -19.28 29.46 16.54
N GLU A 58 -20.38 29.76 15.84
CA GLU A 58 -20.68 29.16 14.53
C GLU A 58 -19.65 29.51 13.44
N PHE A 59 -18.94 30.64 13.58
CA PHE A 59 -17.95 31.08 12.60
C PHE A 59 -16.54 30.59 12.96
N PHE A 60 -16.14 30.75 14.22
CA PHE A 60 -14.81 30.39 14.71
C PHE A 60 -14.86 29.09 15.49
N THR A 61 -14.30 28.04 14.90
CA THR A 61 -14.24 26.71 15.51
C THR A 61 -12.80 26.37 15.87
N VAL A 62 -12.63 25.75 17.04
CA VAL A 62 -11.34 25.25 17.51
C VAL A 62 -11.44 23.75 17.58
N TRP A 63 -10.59 23.08 16.81
CA TRP A 63 -10.48 21.64 16.79
C TRP A 63 -9.26 21.20 17.60
N GLN A 64 -9.51 20.41 18.64
CA GLN A 64 -8.50 19.82 19.50
C GLN A 64 -8.66 18.30 19.46
N PRO A 65 -7.65 17.53 19.00
CA PRO A 65 -7.72 16.09 18.97
C PRO A 65 -7.55 15.49 20.37
N VAL A 66 -8.09 14.28 20.54
CA VAL A 66 -7.83 13.44 21.72
C VAL A 66 -6.45 12.79 21.63
N GLU A 67 -6.04 12.40 20.43
CA GLU A 67 -4.75 11.77 20.14
C GLU A 67 -3.68 12.82 19.77
N GLU A 68 -2.42 12.48 19.98
CA GLU A 68 -1.30 13.34 19.62
C GLU A 68 -1.07 13.30 18.10
N TYR A 69 -1.38 14.41 17.43
CA TYR A 69 -1.12 14.62 16.00
C TYR A 69 -0.10 15.74 15.80
N ASN A 70 0.80 15.55 14.84
CA ASN A 70 1.70 16.60 14.38
C ASN A 70 0.94 17.69 13.59
N VAL A 71 1.60 18.82 13.34
CA VAL A 71 0.93 19.97 12.70
C VAL A 71 0.37 19.66 11.31
N ALA A 72 1.06 18.86 10.49
CA ALA A 72 0.58 18.50 9.15
C ALA A 72 -0.69 17.65 9.21
N GLN A 73 -0.72 16.65 10.09
CA GLN A 73 -1.90 15.79 10.32
C GLN A 73 -3.11 16.63 10.71
N ARG A 74 -2.93 17.54 11.68
CA ARG A 74 -4.04 18.38 12.14
C ARG A 74 -4.56 19.31 11.06
N LEU A 75 -3.68 19.95 10.30
CA LEU A 75 -4.06 20.83 9.19
C LEU A 75 -4.76 20.06 8.06
N ASN A 76 -4.32 18.84 7.77
CA ASN A 76 -4.98 17.96 6.80
C ASN A 76 -6.40 17.61 7.24
N LEU A 77 -6.59 17.24 8.51
CA LEU A 77 -7.88 16.89 9.09
C LEU A 77 -8.88 18.06 9.02
N ILE A 78 -8.50 19.23 9.55
CA ILE A 78 -9.42 20.39 9.56
C ILE A 78 -9.71 20.91 8.14
N ALA A 79 -8.77 20.77 7.19
CA ALA A 79 -8.98 21.11 5.80
C ALA A 79 -9.93 20.13 5.10
N ALA A 80 -9.88 18.85 5.45
CA ALA A 80 -10.79 17.83 4.94
C ALA A 80 -12.23 18.04 5.46
N GLU A 81 -12.37 18.45 6.73
CA GLU A 81 -13.65 18.74 7.39
C GLU A 81 -14.18 20.16 7.13
N ALA A 82 -13.48 20.96 6.35
CA ALA A 82 -13.91 22.31 6.00
C ALA A 82 -15.25 22.26 5.23
N ALA A 83 -16.18 23.14 5.60
CA ALA A 83 -17.52 23.22 5.02
C ALA A 83 -17.48 23.68 3.56
N GLU A 84 -16.59 24.60 3.22
CA GLU A 84 -16.49 25.16 1.88
C GLU A 84 -15.55 24.35 0.98
N GLU A 85 -15.74 24.49 -0.33
CA GLU A 85 -14.86 23.87 -1.33
C GLU A 85 -13.59 24.70 -1.58
N THR A 86 -13.60 26.00 -1.30
CA THR A 86 -12.40 26.83 -1.40
C THR A 86 -11.80 27.02 -0.03
N LEU A 87 -10.52 26.65 0.11
CA LEU A 87 -9.76 26.76 1.35
C LEU A 87 -8.81 27.95 1.27
N LEU A 88 -8.71 28.70 2.37
CA LEU A 88 -7.64 29.68 2.60
C LEU A 88 -6.75 29.20 3.73
N PHE A 89 -5.53 28.78 3.41
CA PHE A 89 -4.53 28.45 4.41
C PHE A 89 -3.79 29.70 4.86
N LEU A 90 -3.69 29.90 6.18
CA LEU A 90 -2.83 30.90 6.82
C LEU A 90 -1.90 30.18 7.82
N GLU A 91 -0.65 29.95 7.43
CA GLU A 91 0.32 29.21 8.27
C GLU A 91 0.92 30.04 9.40
N LYS A 92 0.75 31.35 9.32
CA LYS A 92 1.05 32.34 10.34
C LYS A 92 -0.20 33.20 10.54
N PRO A 93 -0.34 33.92 11.66
CA PRO A 93 -1.47 34.82 11.96
C PRO A 93 -1.50 36.07 11.06
N PHE A 94 -1.75 35.84 9.77
CA PHE A 94 -1.75 36.84 8.73
C PHE A 94 -3.06 37.63 8.71
N TRP A 95 -2.96 38.95 8.91
CA TRP A 95 -4.06 39.88 8.68
C TRP A 95 -4.30 40.05 7.18
N LEU A 96 -5.53 39.82 6.72
CA LEU A 96 -5.89 39.91 5.31
C LEU A 96 -6.33 41.32 4.91
N ARG A 97 -5.80 41.84 3.81
CA ARG A 97 -6.31 43.03 3.13
C ARG A 97 -6.94 42.63 1.81
N ILE A 98 -8.24 42.87 1.68
CA ILE A 98 -9.00 42.74 0.44
C ILE A 98 -9.31 44.15 -0.08
N PRO A 99 -9.02 44.48 -1.35
CA PRO A 99 -9.33 45.78 -1.92
C PRO A 99 -10.85 45.94 -2.13
N THR A 100 -11.32 47.18 -2.06
CA THR A 100 -12.71 47.52 -2.38
C THR A 100 -13.04 47.15 -3.81
N GLY A 101 -14.17 46.48 -4.04
CA GLY A 101 -14.62 45.99 -5.34
C GLY A 101 -14.22 44.55 -5.68
N ALA A 102 -13.40 43.87 -4.85
CA ALA A 102 -13.03 42.47 -5.03
C ALA A 102 -13.75 41.51 -4.06
N GLU A 103 -14.71 42.00 -3.28
CA GLU A 103 -15.34 41.31 -2.15
C GLU A 103 -16.00 39.98 -2.54
N THR A 104 -16.40 39.83 -3.80
CA THR A 104 -17.12 38.64 -4.30
C THR A 104 -16.30 37.76 -5.24
N THR A 105 -15.09 38.17 -5.59
CA THR A 105 -14.26 37.48 -6.61
C THR A 105 -12.87 37.13 -6.13
N TRP A 106 -12.40 37.67 -5.00
CA TRP A 106 -11.03 37.50 -4.52
C TRP A 106 -10.65 36.04 -4.27
N TYR A 107 -11.63 35.19 -3.94
CA TYR A 107 -11.47 33.76 -3.68
C TYR A 107 -11.79 32.85 -4.89
N GLN A 108 -12.19 33.38 -6.04
CA GLN A 108 -12.49 32.55 -7.22
C GLN A 108 -11.20 32.11 -7.90
N LEU A 109 -10.92 30.81 -7.93
CA LEU A 109 -9.77 30.21 -8.63
C LEU A 109 -10.09 30.01 -10.13
N ARG A 110 -9.07 30.10 -10.99
CA ARG A 110 -9.19 29.94 -12.45
C ARG A 110 -9.34 28.48 -12.89
N SER A 111 -8.84 27.56 -12.07
CA SER A 111 -8.78 26.13 -12.34
C SER A 111 -9.17 25.36 -11.09
N GLU A 112 -9.87 24.24 -11.25
CA GLU A 112 -10.18 23.32 -10.15
C GLU A 112 -8.92 22.75 -9.49
N ARG A 113 -7.83 22.61 -10.27
CA ARG A 113 -6.51 22.13 -9.81
C ARG A 113 -5.49 23.26 -9.73
N GLY A 114 -5.98 24.47 -9.50
CA GLY A 114 -5.17 25.68 -9.36
C GLY A 114 -4.86 26.02 -7.91
N ILE A 115 -3.74 26.70 -7.70
CA ILE A 115 -3.37 27.30 -6.43
C ILE A 115 -3.09 28.80 -6.63
N ARG A 116 -3.62 29.64 -5.74
CA ARG A 116 -3.33 31.08 -5.73
C ARG A 116 -2.59 31.48 -4.45
N PRO A 117 -1.27 31.71 -4.53
CA PRO A 117 -0.55 32.35 -3.43
C PRO A 117 -1.06 33.78 -3.18
N ILE A 118 -1.06 34.20 -1.92
CA ILE A 118 -1.38 35.57 -1.52
C ILE A 118 -0.08 36.33 -1.26
N SER A 119 -0.02 37.59 -1.68
CA SER A 119 1.14 38.46 -1.48
C SER A 119 1.38 38.69 0.02
N ARG A 120 2.59 38.42 0.51
CA ARG A 120 2.91 38.49 1.95
C ARG A 120 3.75 39.72 2.28
N TYR A 121 3.34 40.43 3.33
CA TYR A 121 3.99 41.65 3.82
C TYR A 121 4.27 41.58 5.32
N VAL A 122 5.32 42.28 5.75
CA VAL A 122 5.69 42.41 7.15
C VAL A 122 5.43 43.85 7.60
N ALA A 123 4.74 44.02 8.72
CA ALA A 123 4.50 45.33 9.30
C ALA A 123 5.80 45.94 9.87
N ASN A 124 5.92 47.26 9.85
CA ASN A 124 7.02 47.95 10.54
C ASN A 124 6.86 48.02 12.06
N ARG A 125 5.74 47.52 12.59
CA ARG A 125 5.38 47.52 14.01
C ARG A 125 5.34 46.08 14.55
N ASN A 126 5.48 45.95 15.87
CA ASN A 126 5.30 44.68 16.58
C ASN A 126 3.81 44.43 16.84
N SER A 127 3.48 43.18 17.18
CA SER A 127 2.14 42.69 17.51
C SER A 127 1.33 43.66 18.40
N GLU A 128 1.94 44.22 19.46
CA GLU A 128 1.29 45.19 20.37
C GLU A 128 0.70 46.45 19.72
N GLN A 129 1.12 46.80 18.50
CA GLN A 129 0.76 48.03 17.78
C GLN A 129 0.14 47.76 16.40
N VAL A 130 -0.18 46.50 16.11
CA VAL A 130 -0.82 46.07 14.86
C VAL A 130 -2.28 45.72 15.17
N GLY A 131 -3.19 46.39 14.46
CA GLY A 131 -4.62 46.08 14.40
C GLY A 131 -5.09 46.20 12.94
N PRO A 132 -6.41 46.26 12.67
CA PRO A 132 -6.94 46.33 11.31
C PRO A 132 -6.52 47.60 10.53
N GLU A 133 -6.05 48.65 11.21
CA GLU A 133 -5.45 49.82 10.58
C GLU A 133 -3.99 49.54 10.16
N LEU A 134 -3.81 49.23 8.87
CA LEU A 134 -2.53 48.87 8.27
C LEU A 134 -1.40 49.87 8.59
N ALA A 135 -0.42 49.44 9.37
CA ALA A 135 0.88 50.09 9.45
C ALA A 135 1.61 50.00 8.09
N SER A 136 2.62 50.86 7.86
CA SER A 136 3.50 50.72 6.70
C SER A 136 4.10 49.32 6.67
N ALA A 137 3.92 48.63 5.55
CA ALA A 137 4.23 47.22 5.37
C ALA A 137 5.16 47.05 4.16
N LEU A 138 6.14 46.16 4.28
CA LEU A 138 7.10 45.86 3.22
C LEU A 138 6.91 44.42 2.75
N PRO A 139 7.02 44.15 1.43
CA PRO A 139 7.03 42.77 0.95
C PRO A 139 8.23 42.05 1.55
N PHE A 140 8.06 40.79 1.96
CA PHE A 140 9.18 39.94 2.39
C PHE A 140 9.36 38.75 1.44
N SER A 141 10.55 38.13 1.48
CA SER A 141 10.95 37.12 0.50
C SER A 141 9.97 35.97 0.43
N SER A 142 9.60 35.57 -0.80
CA SER A 142 8.84 34.34 -1.05
C SER A 142 9.55 33.09 -0.50
N GLU A 143 10.86 33.18 -0.29
CA GLU A 143 11.66 32.11 0.28
C GLU A 143 11.39 31.92 1.77
N ARG A 144 10.85 32.90 2.51
CA ARG A 144 10.53 32.70 3.94
C ARG A 144 9.38 31.69 4.11
N LEU A 145 9.47 30.83 5.12
CA LEU A 145 8.39 29.89 5.50
C LEU A 145 7.16 30.63 6.05
N GLY A 146 6.03 29.95 6.14
CA GLY A 146 4.73 30.54 6.48
C GLY A 146 4.00 31.07 5.24
N GLN A 147 3.36 30.18 4.50
CA GLN A 147 2.59 30.50 3.31
C GLN A 147 1.17 31.00 3.64
N ALA A 148 0.61 31.73 2.68
CA ALA A 148 -0.80 32.08 2.64
C ALA A 148 -1.32 31.87 1.22
N PHE A 149 -2.39 31.09 1.04
CA PHE A 149 -2.87 30.74 -0.29
C PHE A 149 -4.30 30.20 -0.32
N LEU A 150 -4.92 30.34 -1.49
CA LEU A 150 -6.20 29.74 -1.84
C LEU A 150 -6.00 28.47 -2.67
N ILE A 151 -6.80 27.45 -2.39
CA ILE A 151 -6.84 26.17 -3.12
C ILE A 151 -8.24 25.56 -3.06
N GLN A 152 -8.62 24.78 -4.07
CA GLN A 152 -9.81 23.92 -3.97
C GLN A 152 -9.53 22.74 -3.04
N LYS A 153 -10.44 22.46 -2.10
CA LYS A 153 -10.39 21.33 -1.16
C LYS A 153 -10.20 20.01 -1.91
N LYS A 154 -10.93 19.80 -3.00
CA LYS A 154 -10.74 18.65 -3.91
C LYS A 154 -9.28 18.49 -4.35
N HIS A 155 -8.64 19.54 -4.87
CA HIS A 155 -7.25 19.48 -5.34
C HIS A 155 -6.25 19.28 -4.19
N PHE A 156 -6.48 19.92 -3.05
CA PHE A 156 -5.66 19.70 -1.85
C PHE A 156 -5.68 18.22 -1.42
N LEU A 157 -6.86 17.59 -1.44
CA LEU A 157 -7.04 16.19 -1.08
C LEU A 157 -6.52 15.22 -2.16
N GLU A 158 -6.70 15.53 -3.45
CA GLU A 158 -6.09 14.78 -4.56
C GLU A 158 -4.55 14.77 -4.44
N MET A 159 -3.94 15.89 -4.04
CA MET A 159 -2.50 16.03 -3.80
C MET A 159 -2.03 15.49 -2.45
N ARG A 160 -2.92 14.81 -1.71
CA ARG A 160 -2.65 14.17 -0.41
C ARG A 160 -2.22 15.15 0.69
N GLY A 161 -2.66 16.40 0.61
CA GLY A 161 -2.43 17.42 1.64
C GLY A 161 -0.95 17.72 1.92
N TYR A 162 -0.67 18.19 3.14
CA TYR A 162 0.68 18.34 3.68
C TYR A 162 1.30 16.97 4.00
N ASP A 163 2.62 16.86 3.86
CA ASP A 163 3.35 15.64 4.23
C ASP A 163 3.32 15.45 5.75
N GLU A 164 2.80 14.30 6.21
CA GLU A 164 2.63 14.00 7.63
C GLU A 164 3.90 13.42 8.27
N ASN A 165 4.98 13.22 7.50
CA ASN A 165 6.26 12.87 8.10
C ASN A 165 6.83 14.06 8.90
N GLU A 166 7.29 13.77 10.11
CA GLU A 166 7.80 14.75 11.08
C GLU A 166 8.88 15.67 10.48
N GLN A 167 9.76 15.13 9.64
CA GLN A 167 10.85 15.87 8.98
C GLN A 167 10.39 17.00 8.04
N PHE A 168 9.13 17.02 7.61
CA PHE A 168 8.58 18.07 6.73
C PHE A 168 7.61 19.02 7.44
N CYS A 169 7.28 18.75 8.72
CA CYS A 169 6.34 19.57 9.49
C CYS A 169 6.81 21.02 9.67
N ASP A 170 8.11 21.29 9.57
CA ASP A 170 8.66 22.65 9.63
C ASP A 170 8.58 23.37 8.28
N ALA A 171 8.37 22.66 7.16
CA ALA A 171 8.39 23.19 5.79
C ALA A 171 7.04 23.08 5.05
N LEU A 172 5.93 22.92 5.76
CA LEU A 172 4.56 22.65 5.26
C LEU A 172 4.24 23.23 3.87
N GLY A 173 3.83 24.49 3.78
CA GLY A 173 3.41 25.15 2.55
C GLY A 173 4.54 25.30 1.55
N PHE A 174 5.79 25.29 1.99
CA PHE A 174 6.93 25.31 1.10
C PHE A 174 7.08 23.98 0.34
N ASP A 175 7.05 22.83 1.02
CA ASP A 175 7.00 21.50 0.40
C ASP A 175 5.76 21.38 -0.50
N PHE A 176 4.58 21.77 -0.01
CA PHE A 176 3.35 21.68 -0.79
C PHE A 176 3.46 22.48 -2.10
N PHE A 177 3.96 23.72 -2.05
CA PHE A 177 4.18 24.54 -3.25
C PHE A 177 5.22 23.97 -4.19
N LEU A 178 6.30 23.38 -3.66
CA LEU A 178 7.29 22.70 -4.49
C LEU A 178 6.64 21.56 -5.27
N ARG A 179 5.82 20.72 -4.62
CA ARG A 179 5.07 19.66 -5.30
C ARG A 179 4.12 20.19 -6.37
N GLN A 180 3.40 21.29 -6.09
CA GLN A 180 2.53 21.93 -7.09
C GLN A 180 3.31 22.36 -8.34
N LYS A 181 4.44 23.06 -8.14
CA LYS A 181 5.29 23.54 -9.24
C LYS A 181 5.93 22.39 -10.02
N ARG A 182 6.45 21.40 -9.30
CA ARG A 182 7.09 20.21 -9.86
C ARG A 182 6.14 19.34 -10.67
N GLY A 183 4.89 19.24 -10.24
CA GLY A 183 3.83 18.54 -10.98
C GLY A 183 3.26 19.31 -12.18
N GLY A 184 3.68 20.55 -12.41
CA GLY A 184 3.21 21.37 -13.52
C GLY A 184 1.76 21.85 -13.37
N PHE A 185 1.24 21.93 -12.13
CA PHE A 185 -0.11 22.42 -11.85
C PHE A 185 -0.23 23.93 -12.05
N ASP A 186 -1.46 24.41 -12.26
CA ASP A 186 -1.71 25.83 -12.48
C ASP A 186 -1.38 26.62 -11.21
N PHE A 187 -0.33 27.43 -11.29
CA PHE A 187 0.17 28.24 -10.20
C PHE A 187 -0.11 29.70 -10.52
N GLU A 188 -1.22 30.22 -9.98
CA GLU A 188 -1.68 31.55 -10.31
C GLU A 188 -0.71 32.63 -9.80
N LYS A 189 -0.64 33.75 -10.51
CA LYS A 189 0.06 34.91 -9.99
C LYS A 189 -0.72 35.46 -8.78
N PRO A 190 -0.03 35.89 -7.71
CA PRO A 190 -0.68 36.59 -6.62
C PRO A 190 -1.49 37.77 -7.17
N ALA A 191 -2.74 37.91 -6.72
CA ALA A 191 -3.53 39.09 -7.02
C ALA A 191 -2.80 40.30 -6.42
N GLN A 192 -2.55 41.34 -7.23
CA GLN A 192 -1.72 42.48 -6.82
C GLN A 192 -2.28 43.22 -5.60
N ASP A 193 -3.59 43.11 -5.39
CA ASP A 193 -4.30 43.91 -4.42
C ASP A 193 -4.72 43.11 -3.16
N ILE A 194 -4.67 41.78 -3.21
CA ILE A 194 -4.89 40.91 -2.04
C ILE A 194 -3.56 40.71 -1.33
N ALA A 195 -3.51 41.06 -0.05
CA ALA A 195 -2.29 40.98 0.73
C ALA A 195 -2.53 40.38 2.11
N THR A 196 -1.56 39.61 2.60
CA THR A 196 -1.44 39.24 4.01
C THR A 196 -0.37 40.08 4.69
N ILE A 197 -0.62 40.43 5.94
CA ILE A 197 0.30 41.23 6.76
C ILE A 197 0.53 40.50 8.07
N VAL A 198 1.80 40.31 8.41
CA VAL A 198 2.21 39.75 9.70
C VAL A 198 3.02 40.80 10.49
N PRO A 199 2.82 40.93 11.81
CA PRO A 199 3.70 41.68 12.69
C PRO A 199 5.17 41.27 12.57
N ARG A 200 6.08 42.21 12.83
CA ARG A 200 7.53 41.99 12.65
C ARG A 200 8.09 40.88 13.53
N ASP A 201 7.61 40.80 14.76
CA ASP A 201 7.99 39.86 15.80
C ASP A 201 7.46 38.45 15.55
N GLU A 202 6.28 38.32 14.95
CA GLU A 202 5.67 37.02 14.59
C GLU A 202 6.35 36.36 13.36
N LEU A 203 7.22 37.09 12.66
CA LEU A 203 8.07 36.56 11.58
C LEU A 203 9.45 36.08 12.09
N ARG A 204 9.76 36.18 13.40
CA ARG A 204 11.06 35.77 13.94
C ARG A 204 11.09 34.28 14.26
N GLU A 205 11.74 33.50 13.41
CA GLU A 205 12.24 32.14 13.71
C GLU A 205 13.70 32.06 13.25
N ASP A 206 14.54 31.31 13.98
CA ASP A 206 15.98 31.24 13.78
C ASP A 206 16.35 30.69 12.40
N SER A 207 17.15 31.46 11.64
CA SER A 207 17.49 31.17 10.24
C SER A 207 18.14 29.81 9.96
N VAL A 208 18.76 29.18 10.97
CA VAL A 208 19.41 27.87 10.84
C VAL A 208 18.38 26.75 10.72
N SER A 209 17.30 26.80 11.51
CA SER A 209 16.20 25.81 11.44
C SER A 209 15.45 25.92 10.10
N GLU A 210 15.16 27.15 9.67
CA GLU A 210 14.43 27.41 8.43
C GLU A 210 15.19 26.90 7.17
N ALA A 211 16.51 27.08 7.14
CA ALA A 211 17.35 26.58 6.04
C ALA A 211 17.39 25.05 6.00
N GLN A 212 17.46 24.40 7.16
CA GLN A 212 17.45 22.94 7.27
C GLN A 212 16.12 22.34 6.79
N ALA A 213 15.00 22.88 7.25
CA ALA A 213 13.66 22.44 6.84
C ALA A 213 13.47 22.53 5.31
N LYS A 214 13.91 23.64 4.69
CA LYS A 214 13.87 23.78 3.22
C LYS A 214 14.81 22.81 2.51
N SER A 215 16.00 22.58 3.05
CA SER A 215 16.95 21.63 2.46
C SER A 215 16.35 20.22 2.38
N ILE A 216 15.64 19.80 3.44
CA ILE A 216 14.91 18.53 3.48
C ILE A 216 13.81 18.49 2.41
N ALA A 217 12.96 19.53 2.34
CA ALA A 217 11.91 19.63 1.33
C ALA A 217 12.44 19.67 -0.12
N LEU A 218 13.54 20.38 -0.36
CA LEU A 218 14.18 20.48 -1.68
C LEU A 218 14.78 19.15 -2.12
N ALA A 219 15.39 18.40 -1.20
CA ALA A 219 16.00 17.10 -1.48
C ALA A 219 14.97 16.02 -1.82
N ASN A 220 13.71 16.19 -1.41
CA ASN A 220 12.65 15.24 -1.68
C ASN A 220 11.88 15.61 -2.97
N HIS A 221 11.99 14.79 -4.00
CA HIS A 221 11.47 15.08 -5.34
C HIS A 221 10.09 14.47 -5.64
N THR A 222 9.57 13.58 -4.78
CA THR A 222 8.30 12.89 -5.05
C THR A 222 7.09 13.82 -4.93
N LEU A 223 6.09 13.62 -5.79
CA LEU A 223 4.95 14.54 -5.93
C LEU A 223 3.78 14.25 -4.98
N TYR A 224 3.57 12.99 -4.63
CA TYR A 224 2.42 12.53 -3.86
C TYR A 224 2.88 12.01 -2.49
N ARG A 225 2.24 12.50 -1.42
CA ARG A 225 2.57 12.18 -0.02
C ARG A 225 1.53 11.24 0.58
N ASN A 226 1.79 10.75 1.79
CA ASN A 226 0.79 10.05 2.59
C ASN A 226 0.12 8.89 1.82
N LEU A 227 0.90 8.10 1.07
CA LEU A 227 0.36 7.06 0.18
C LEU A 227 -0.07 5.81 0.95
N GLU A 228 0.68 5.42 1.98
CA GLU A 228 0.41 4.24 2.80
C GLU A 228 -0.52 4.55 3.98
N GLU A 229 -0.17 5.60 4.73
CA GLU A 229 -0.92 6.10 5.87
C GLU A 229 -1.24 7.58 5.66
N TRP A 230 -2.45 7.97 6.04
CA TRP A 230 -2.90 9.35 5.99
C TRP A 230 -3.91 9.59 7.09
N SER A 231 -3.73 10.62 7.91
CA SER A 231 -4.62 10.93 9.03
C SER A 231 -6.06 11.22 8.60
N VAL A 232 -6.26 11.76 7.40
CA VAL A 232 -7.59 12.09 6.87
C VAL A 232 -8.47 10.83 6.79
N PRO A 233 -9.71 10.83 7.31
CA PRO A 233 -10.64 9.71 7.22
C PRO A 233 -10.97 9.32 5.77
N ARG A 234 -11.13 8.02 5.50
CA ARG A 234 -11.26 7.45 4.14
C ARG A 234 -12.40 8.08 3.34
N GLU A 235 -13.51 8.37 3.99
CA GLU A 235 -14.72 8.98 3.43
C GLU A 235 -14.51 10.43 2.95
N LEU A 236 -13.52 11.13 3.50
CA LEU A 236 -13.16 12.49 3.09
C LEU A 236 -12.06 12.49 2.01
N ARG A 237 -11.32 11.40 1.83
CA ARG A 237 -10.25 11.31 0.84
C ARG A 237 -10.80 11.38 -0.58
N LYS A 238 -9.96 11.82 -1.52
CA LYS A 238 -10.27 11.86 -2.95
C LYS A 238 -9.42 10.87 -3.73
N PRO A 239 -9.98 10.22 -4.77
CA PRO A 239 -9.23 9.25 -5.54
C PRO A 239 -8.12 9.94 -6.34
N LEU A 240 -6.90 9.42 -6.21
CA LEU A 240 -5.70 9.96 -6.88
C LEU A 240 -5.50 9.34 -8.27
N ILE A 241 -5.99 8.12 -8.47
CA ILE A 241 -5.73 7.32 -9.67
C ILE A 241 -7.00 6.65 -10.20
N THR A 242 -7.21 6.70 -11.51
CA THR A 242 -8.24 5.95 -12.21
C THR A 242 -7.64 4.65 -12.74
N VAL A 243 -8.25 3.51 -12.47
CA VAL A 243 -7.93 2.26 -13.17
C VAL A 243 -8.85 2.15 -14.39
N ALA A 244 -8.26 2.18 -15.58
CA ALA A 244 -9.00 2.17 -16.84
C ALA A 244 -8.96 0.77 -17.45
N ILE A 245 -10.14 0.16 -17.59
CA ILE A 245 -10.36 -1.19 -18.12
C ILE A 245 -11.25 -1.09 -19.36
N ALA A 246 -10.81 -1.69 -20.46
CA ALA A 246 -11.63 -1.85 -21.66
C ALA A 246 -11.94 -3.34 -21.82
N THR A 247 -13.20 -3.67 -22.04
CA THR A 247 -13.66 -5.05 -22.12
C THR A 247 -14.53 -5.29 -23.35
N LYS A 248 -14.51 -6.53 -23.82
CA LYS A 248 -15.41 -7.03 -24.87
C LYS A 248 -15.48 -8.55 -24.82
N ASP A 249 -16.65 -9.11 -24.57
CA ASP A 249 -16.93 -10.55 -24.57
C ASP A 249 -16.04 -11.36 -23.59
N ARG A 250 -15.73 -10.81 -22.41
CA ARG A 250 -14.90 -11.45 -21.36
C ARG A 250 -15.48 -11.31 -19.94
N GLN A 251 -16.78 -11.54 -19.82
CA GLN A 251 -17.55 -11.33 -18.58
C GLN A 251 -16.90 -11.95 -17.34
N GLU A 252 -16.51 -13.23 -17.41
CA GLU A 252 -15.95 -13.97 -16.27
C GLU A 252 -14.58 -13.42 -15.85
N MET A 253 -13.69 -13.18 -16.82
CA MET A 253 -12.34 -12.65 -16.54
C MET A 253 -12.38 -11.22 -16.03
N LEU A 254 -13.34 -10.42 -16.50
CA LEU A 254 -13.55 -9.05 -16.06
C LEU A 254 -13.82 -8.96 -14.56
N VAL A 255 -14.63 -9.89 -14.01
CA VAL A 255 -14.93 -9.91 -12.57
C VAL A 255 -13.66 -10.20 -11.76
N GLU A 256 -12.86 -11.19 -12.16
CA GLU A 256 -11.59 -11.51 -11.50
C GLU A 256 -10.58 -10.34 -11.59
N SER A 257 -10.54 -9.67 -12.75
CA SER A 257 -9.72 -8.48 -12.98
C SER A 257 -10.14 -7.34 -12.06
N ILE A 258 -11.43 -6.99 -12.00
CA ILE A 258 -11.94 -5.94 -11.10
C ILE A 258 -11.66 -6.29 -9.64
N ASN A 259 -11.85 -7.53 -9.21
CA ASN A 259 -11.55 -7.94 -7.85
C ASN A 259 -10.06 -7.82 -7.51
N SER A 260 -9.16 -8.07 -8.45
CA SER A 260 -7.73 -7.80 -8.27
C SER A 260 -7.40 -6.31 -8.07
N VAL A 261 -8.19 -5.42 -8.69
CA VAL A 261 -8.12 -3.97 -8.48
C VAL A 261 -8.70 -3.57 -7.12
N ARG A 262 -9.84 -4.13 -6.73
CA ARG A 262 -10.46 -3.88 -5.42
C ARG A 262 -9.52 -4.25 -4.26
N TYR A 263 -8.68 -5.27 -4.46
CA TYR A 263 -7.72 -5.78 -3.49
C TYR A 263 -6.41 -4.95 -3.34
N GLN A 264 -6.22 -3.88 -4.11
CA GLN A 264 -5.00 -3.06 -4.04
C GLN A 264 -4.68 -2.52 -2.63
N SER A 265 -3.41 -2.34 -2.28
CA SER A 265 -3.01 -1.79 -0.97
C SER A 265 -3.29 -0.29 -0.87
N PHE A 266 -3.20 0.43 -1.97
CA PHE A 266 -3.65 1.82 -2.12
C PHE A 266 -5.15 1.85 -2.45
N GLN A 267 -5.96 2.51 -1.61
CA GLN A 267 -7.44 2.43 -1.67
C GLN A 267 -8.13 3.67 -2.26
N GLU A 268 -7.38 4.75 -2.53
CA GLU A 268 -7.94 5.98 -3.09
C GLU A 268 -7.87 5.99 -4.62
N PHE A 269 -8.65 5.11 -5.24
CA PHE A 269 -8.81 4.99 -6.68
C PHE A 269 -10.28 4.99 -7.11
N GLU A 270 -10.52 5.21 -8.40
CA GLU A 270 -11.77 4.89 -9.09
C GLU A 270 -11.50 3.87 -10.20
N ILE A 271 -12.53 3.14 -10.63
CA ILE A 271 -12.43 2.18 -11.75
C ILE A 271 -13.35 2.66 -12.87
N VAL A 272 -12.85 2.73 -14.09
CA VAL A 272 -13.66 3.00 -15.28
C VAL A 272 -13.60 1.77 -16.17
N VAL A 273 -14.74 1.10 -16.31
CA VAL A 273 -14.94 -0.05 -17.18
C VAL A 273 -15.68 0.42 -18.43
N VAL A 274 -15.07 0.20 -19.60
CA VAL A 274 -15.69 0.48 -20.89
C VAL A 274 -15.96 -0.82 -21.63
N ASP A 275 -17.22 -1.18 -21.80
CA ASP A 275 -17.64 -2.27 -22.67
C ASP A 275 -17.71 -1.79 -24.13
N ASP A 276 -16.84 -2.36 -24.98
CA ASP A 276 -16.73 -2.04 -26.39
C ASP A 276 -17.70 -2.88 -27.26
N GLY A 277 -18.99 -2.87 -26.91
CA GLY A 277 -20.01 -3.54 -27.70
C GLY A 277 -19.97 -5.06 -27.62
N SER A 278 -19.91 -5.63 -26.41
CA SER A 278 -20.08 -7.07 -26.18
C SER A 278 -21.41 -7.59 -26.72
N GLU A 279 -21.51 -8.90 -27.02
CA GLU A 279 -22.76 -9.51 -27.51
C GLU A 279 -23.88 -9.47 -26.46
N ASP A 280 -23.53 -9.69 -25.19
CA ASP A 280 -24.44 -9.63 -24.04
C ASP A 280 -24.01 -8.53 -23.07
N GLN A 281 -24.21 -7.27 -23.49
CA GLN A 281 -23.84 -6.09 -22.70
C GLN A 281 -24.63 -5.97 -21.40
N ASP A 282 -25.90 -6.41 -21.41
CA ASP A 282 -26.75 -6.39 -20.22
C ASP A 282 -26.17 -7.31 -19.15
N ASN A 283 -25.67 -8.50 -19.52
CA ASN A 283 -24.97 -9.38 -18.60
C ASN A 283 -23.65 -8.78 -18.08
N VAL A 284 -22.81 -8.20 -18.97
CA VAL A 284 -21.57 -7.52 -18.55
C VAL A 284 -21.87 -6.45 -17.50
N LYS A 285 -22.88 -5.62 -17.78
CA LYS A 285 -23.31 -4.55 -16.88
C LYS A 285 -23.81 -5.09 -15.55
N ASN A 286 -24.67 -6.11 -15.56
CA ASN A 286 -25.23 -6.71 -14.35
C ASN A 286 -24.11 -7.27 -13.46
N LEU A 287 -23.13 -7.99 -14.02
CA LEU A 287 -21.98 -8.52 -13.28
C LEU A 287 -21.15 -7.41 -12.63
N VAL A 288 -20.93 -6.29 -13.33
CA VAL A 288 -20.23 -5.13 -12.77
C VAL A 288 -21.03 -4.46 -11.65
N GLU A 289 -22.36 -4.34 -11.81
CA GLU A 289 -23.25 -3.76 -10.80
C GLU A 289 -23.39 -4.65 -9.54
N GLU A 290 -23.36 -5.98 -9.71
CA GLU A 290 -23.43 -6.97 -8.62
C GLU A 290 -22.23 -6.90 -7.67
N LEU A 291 -21.08 -6.37 -8.12
CA LEU A 291 -19.93 -6.12 -7.26
C LEU A 291 -20.20 -5.05 -6.18
N GLY A 292 -21.21 -4.20 -6.37
CA GLY A 292 -21.66 -3.23 -5.36
C GLY A 292 -20.65 -2.14 -4.99
N ASP A 293 -19.54 -1.99 -5.73
CA ASP A 293 -18.48 -1.05 -5.41
C ASP A 293 -18.76 0.34 -6.04
N PRO A 294 -19.01 1.39 -5.24
CA PRO A 294 -19.35 2.72 -5.75
C PRO A 294 -18.19 3.41 -6.48
N ARG A 295 -16.98 2.84 -6.45
CA ARG A 295 -15.81 3.34 -7.19
C ARG A 295 -15.87 2.98 -8.67
N ILE A 296 -16.72 2.03 -9.07
CA ILE A 296 -16.80 1.54 -10.45
C ILE A 296 -17.77 2.40 -11.26
N LYS A 297 -17.31 2.87 -12.42
CA LYS A 297 -18.12 3.51 -13.45
C LYS A 297 -18.14 2.61 -14.68
N PHE A 298 -19.33 2.20 -15.08
CA PHE A 298 -19.54 1.40 -16.29
C PHE A 298 -20.00 2.30 -17.45
N VAL A 299 -19.38 2.14 -18.62
CA VAL A 299 -19.73 2.82 -19.86
C VAL A 299 -19.81 1.78 -20.96
N ALA A 300 -20.91 1.77 -21.73
CA ALA A 300 -21.06 0.84 -22.86
C ALA A 300 -21.10 1.60 -24.18
N HIS A 301 -20.36 1.11 -25.18
CA HIS A 301 -20.56 1.48 -26.56
C HIS A 301 -21.72 0.69 -27.17
N ALA A 302 -22.51 1.32 -28.03
CA ALA A 302 -23.65 0.65 -28.70
C ALA A 302 -23.20 -0.41 -29.72
N GLU A 303 -21.99 -0.27 -30.26
CA GLU A 303 -21.33 -1.22 -31.13
C GLU A 303 -19.82 -1.17 -30.86
N SER A 304 -19.08 -2.20 -31.26
CA SER A 304 -17.63 -2.23 -31.06
C SER A 304 -16.92 -1.21 -31.94
N LEU A 305 -16.20 -0.29 -31.29
CA LEU A 305 -15.38 0.76 -31.91
C LEU A 305 -13.88 0.42 -31.88
N GLY A 306 -13.52 -0.70 -31.25
CA GLY A 306 -12.16 -1.17 -31.09
C GLY A 306 -11.53 -0.72 -29.78
N VAL A 307 -10.51 -1.47 -29.35
CA VAL A 307 -9.84 -1.27 -28.04
C VAL A 307 -9.23 0.12 -27.87
N ALA A 308 -8.77 0.76 -28.96
CA ALA A 308 -8.26 2.13 -28.92
C ALA A 308 -9.36 3.15 -28.56
N ALA A 309 -10.53 3.04 -29.21
CA ALA A 309 -11.67 3.89 -28.93
C ALA A 309 -12.20 3.67 -27.51
N ALA A 310 -12.31 2.40 -27.07
CA ALA A 310 -12.69 2.07 -25.70
C ALA A 310 -11.75 2.68 -24.65
N ARG A 311 -10.43 2.62 -24.88
CA ARG A 311 -9.44 3.25 -23.98
C ARG A 311 -9.47 4.78 -24.02
N ASN A 312 -9.77 5.38 -25.17
CA ASN A 312 -10.02 6.82 -25.26
C ASN A 312 -11.27 7.21 -24.45
N THR A 313 -12.36 6.46 -24.59
CA THR A 313 -13.57 6.63 -23.78
C THR A 313 -13.28 6.51 -22.29
N ALA A 314 -12.49 5.49 -21.89
CA ALA A 314 -12.10 5.30 -20.50
C ALA A 314 -11.33 6.53 -19.99
N ALA A 315 -10.34 6.99 -20.76
CA ALA A 315 -9.57 8.17 -20.41
C ALA A 315 -10.46 9.41 -20.25
N GLN A 316 -11.46 9.63 -21.12
CA GLN A 316 -12.37 10.78 -21.00
C GLN A 316 -13.21 10.74 -19.71
N HIS A 317 -13.62 9.55 -19.26
CA HIS A 317 -14.38 9.34 -18.03
C HIS A 317 -13.51 9.27 -16.76
N SER A 318 -12.19 9.20 -16.91
CA SER A 318 -11.24 9.32 -15.80
C SER A 318 -11.23 10.73 -15.22
N ASN A 319 -11.49 10.85 -13.93
CA ASN A 319 -11.50 12.11 -13.19
C ASN A 319 -10.23 12.34 -12.37
N CYS A 320 -9.44 11.30 -12.12
CA CYS A 320 -8.25 11.38 -11.28
C CYS A 320 -7.05 12.07 -11.96
N LEU A 321 -6.04 12.42 -11.15
CA LEU A 321 -4.77 12.99 -11.63
C LEU A 321 -3.97 11.99 -12.48
N LEU A 322 -4.01 10.72 -12.06
CA LEU A 322 -3.28 9.62 -12.68
C LEU A 322 -4.26 8.61 -13.28
N THR A 323 -3.80 7.90 -14.31
CA THR A 323 -4.46 6.73 -14.89
C THR A 323 -3.51 5.56 -14.83
N ALA A 324 -4.02 4.44 -14.32
CA ALA A 324 -3.41 3.14 -14.31
C ALA A 324 -4.12 2.30 -15.37
N VAL A 325 -3.42 1.89 -16.42
CA VAL A 325 -4.02 1.05 -17.47
C VAL A 325 -4.11 -0.39 -16.97
N HIS A 326 -5.21 -1.09 -17.25
CA HIS A 326 -5.38 -2.50 -16.92
C HIS A 326 -6.24 -3.19 -17.98
N ASP A 327 -5.82 -4.38 -18.39
CA ASP A 327 -6.58 -5.21 -19.34
C ASP A 327 -7.58 -6.10 -18.57
N ASP A 328 -8.71 -6.41 -19.20
CA ASP A 328 -9.88 -7.07 -18.57
C ASP A 328 -9.68 -8.55 -18.25
N ASP A 329 -8.60 -9.16 -18.76
CA ASP A 329 -8.22 -10.57 -18.59
C ASP A 329 -7.03 -10.79 -17.64
N ASP A 330 -6.43 -9.71 -17.15
CA ASP A 330 -5.25 -9.71 -16.30
C ASP A 330 -5.58 -9.52 -14.80
N LEU A 331 -4.65 -9.90 -13.92
CA LEU A 331 -4.80 -9.74 -12.47
C LEU A 331 -3.73 -8.81 -11.90
N MET A 332 -4.14 -7.71 -11.28
CA MET A 332 -3.27 -6.73 -10.67
C MET A 332 -2.63 -7.26 -9.37
N LEU A 333 -1.31 -7.12 -9.22
CA LEU A 333 -0.64 -7.48 -7.96
C LEU A 333 -0.94 -6.44 -6.88
N PRO A 334 -1.00 -6.80 -5.58
CA PRO A 334 -1.61 -5.95 -4.55
C PRO A 334 -1.01 -4.55 -4.40
N ASP A 335 0.29 -4.40 -4.62
CA ASP A 335 0.99 -3.12 -4.44
C ASP A 335 1.20 -2.34 -5.75
N ARG A 336 0.60 -2.78 -6.86
CA ARG A 336 0.83 -2.19 -8.18
C ARG A 336 0.58 -0.69 -8.19
N LEU A 337 -0.56 -0.23 -7.67
CA LEU A 337 -0.90 1.20 -7.69
C LEU A 337 0.12 2.00 -6.88
N LEU A 338 0.48 1.53 -5.69
CA LEU A 338 1.47 2.19 -4.83
C LEU A 338 2.85 2.24 -5.50
N ASP A 339 3.34 1.10 -5.99
CA ASP A 339 4.62 0.98 -6.69
C ASP A 339 4.68 1.89 -7.94
N GLY A 340 3.54 2.10 -8.62
CA GLY A 340 3.43 2.99 -9.77
C GLY A 340 3.39 4.48 -9.44
N ILE A 341 2.79 4.87 -8.29
CA ILE A 341 2.63 6.28 -7.88
C ILE A 341 3.87 6.80 -7.15
N ALA A 342 4.43 5.99 -6.24
CA ALA A 342 5.48 6.43 -5.32
C ALA A 342 6.72 7.08 -5.98
N PRO A 343 7.21 6.63 -7.15
CA PRO A 343 8.40 7.22 -7.75
C PRO A 343 8.12 8.40 -8.70
N LEU A 344 6.87 8.83 -8.88
CA LEU A 344 6.54 10.01 -9.67
C LEU A 344 7.13 11.28 -9.03
N SER A 345 7.81 12.08 -9.85
CA SER A 345 8.63 13.22 -9.41
C SER A 345 8.73 14.29 -10.49
N ASP A 346 9.38 15.42 -10.19
CA ASP A 346 9.78 16.40 -11.21
C ASP A 346 10.76 15.87 -12.27
N THR A 347 11.28 14.65 -12.11
CA THR A 347 12.15 13.98 -13.07
C THR A 347 11.53 12.74 -13.71
N VAL A 348 10.35 12.31 -13.24
CA VAL A 348 9.67 11.08 -13.65
C VAL A 348 8.19 11.37 -13.83
N ASP A 349 7.74 11.34 -15.09
CA ASP A 349 6.36 11.66 -15.45
C ASP A 349 5.49 10.41 -15.52
N ALA A 350 6.06 9.26 -15.87
CA ALA A 350 5.35 8.01 -16.09
C ALA A 350 6.15 6.82 -15.56
N THR A 351 5.45 5.77 -15.13
CA THR A 351 6.08 4.55 -14.58
C THR A 351 5.57 3.30 -15.27
N TYR A 352 6.42 2.27 -15.27
CA TYR A 352 6.14 0.96 -15.84
C TYR A 352 6.96 -0.12 -15.13
N GLY A 353 6.66 -1.39 -15.39
CA GLY A 353 7.31 -2.50 -14.71
C GLY A 353 7.44 -3.77 -15.54
N SER A 354 7.62 -4.86 -14.82
CA SER A 354 7.64 -6.23 -15.36
C SER A 354 6.32 -6.94 -15.02
N TRP A 355 6.09 -8.12 -15.59
CA TRP A 355 4.88 -8.90 -15.33
C TRP A 355 5.20 -10.39 -15.25
N ILE A 356 4.23 -11.19 -14.81
CA ILE A 356 4.33 -12.65 -14.75
C ILE A 356 3.24 -13.21 -15.63
N ASN A 357 3.56 -14.09 -16.58
CA ASN A 357 2.52 -14.84 -17.25
C ASN A 357 2.07 -15.99 -16.35
N PHE A 358 0.77 -16.27 -16.36
CA PHE A 358 0.23 -17.52 -15.85
C PHE A 358 -0.55 -18.25 -16.94
N ASP A 359 -0.44 -19.57 -16.93
CA ASP A 359 -1.25 -20.44 -17.78
C ASP A 359 -2.60 -20.68 -17.09
N ASP A 360 -3.70 -20.43 -17.80
CA ASP A 360 -5.05 -20.41 -17.22
C ASP A 360 -5.62 -21.80 -16.92
N ALA A 361 -4.97 -22.85 -17.44
CA ALA A 361 -5.36 -24.24 -17.20
C ALA A 361 -4.54 -24.87 -16.06
N THR A 362 -3.28 -24.48 -15.91
CA THR A 362 -2.33 -25.14 -15.00
C THR A 362 -1.86 -24.26 -13.84
N GLY A 363 -2.05 -22.95 -13.91
CA GLY A 363 -1.50 -21.99 -12.95
C GLY A 363 0.03 -21.80 -13.04
N GLU A 364 0.70 -22.37 -14.06
CA GLU A 364 2.15 -22.27 -14.19
C GLU A 364 2.59 -20.80 -14.36
N LEU A 365 3.47 -20.32 -13.47
CA LEU A 365 3.97 -18.94 -13.49
C LEU A 365 5.31 -18.80 -14.22
N ARG A 366 5.40 -17.84 -15.13
CA ARG A 366 6.65 -17.47 -15.84
C ARG A 366 6.89 -15.97 -15.81
N GLY A 367 7.98 -15.54 -15.18
CA GLY A 367 8.32 -14.11 -15.06
C GLY A 367 8.84 -13.51 -16.38
N PHE A 368 8.34 -12.34 -16.75
CA PHE A 368 8.76 -11.56 -17.91
C PHE A 368 9.34 -10.22 -17.47
N LEU A 369 10.66 -10.08 -17.62
CA LEU A 369 11.37 -8.86 -17.25
C LEU A 369 11.45 -7.87 -18.41
N THR A 370 10.93 -6.66 -18.20
CA THR A 370 11.08 -5.53 -19.12
C THR A 370 12.42 -4.84 -18.86
N ARG A 371 13.17 -4.47 -19.91
CA ARG A 371 14.42 -3.72 -19.74
C ARG A 371 14.14 -2.34 -19.15
N THR A 372 15.09 -1.84 -18.36
CA THR A 372 15.03 -0.47 -17.83
C THR A 372 15.39 0.56 -18.90
N GLY A 373 15.03 1.83 -18.67
CA GLY A 373 15.37 2.94 -19.56
C GLY A 373 14.61 2.95 -20.87
N PHE A 374 13.28 3.13 -20.82
CA PHE A 374 12.44 3.29 -21.99
C PHE A 374 12.65 4.69 -22.57
N ASN A 375 13.28 4.75 -23.73
CA ASN A 375 13.69 5.96 -24.45
C ASN A 375 13.90 5.64 -25.94
N GLU A 376 14.37 6.63 -26.71
CA GLU A 376 14.53 6.54 -28.16
C GLU A 376 15.45 5.38 -28.59
N LYS A 377 16.44 5.06 -27.76
CA LYS A 377 17.40 3.95 -28.01
C LYS A 377 16.70 2.61 -27.84
N MET A 378 15.84 2.49 -26.84
CA MET A 378 15.07 1.28 -26.57
C MET A 378 14.11 0.98 -27.74
N ILE A 379 13.40 2.00 -28.22
CA ILE A 379 12.51 1.84 -29.39
C ILE A 379 13.33 1.53 -30.66
N ALA A 380 14.48 2.18 -30.88
CA ALA A 380 15.35 1.83 -32.00
C ALA A 380 15.83 0.38 -31.95
N PHE A 381 16.03 -0.18 -30.76
CA PHE A 381 16.47 -1.57 -30.60
C PHE A 381 15.35 -2.59 -30.92
N ASN A 382 14.23 -2.56 -30.19
CA ASN A 382 13.22 -3.61 -30.30
C ASN A 382 11.85 -3.12 -30.83
N GLY A 383 11.62 -1.81 -30.94
CA GLY A 383 10.36 -1.25 -31.46
C GLY A 383 9.17 -1.40 -30.52
N ALA A 384 9.41 -1.92 -29.31
CA ALA A 384 8.37 -2.22 -28.33
C ALA A 384 8.33 -1.13 -27.25
N GLY A 385 7.11 -0.70 -26.93
CA GLY A 385 6.83 0.05 -25.72
C GLY A 385 6.90 -0.83 -24.46
N PRO A 386 6.86 -0.22 -23.27
CA PRO A 386 6.70 -0.96 -22.03
C PRO A 386 5.34 -1.66 -21.99
N GLY A 387 5.24 -2.81 -21.29
CA GLY A 387 4.00 -3.59 -21.23
C GLY A 387 2.81 -2.76 -20.74
N HIS A 388 1.70 -2.80 -21.46
CA HIS A 388 0.64 -1.80 -21.34
C HIS A 388 -0.03 -1.75 -19.96
N SER A 389 -0.45 -2.90 -19.42
CA SER A 389 -1.02 -3.03 -18.06
C SER A 389 -0.06 -2.63 -16.93
N THR A 390 1.21 -2.31 -17.23
CA THR A 390 2.16 -1.81 -16.21
C THR A 390 2.12 -0.28 -16.03
N TRP A 391 1.43 0.45 -16.89
CA TRP A 391 1.56 1.90 -16.95
C TRP A 391 0.82 2.60 -15.82
N THR A 392 1.49 3.54 -15.17
CA THR A 392 0.87 4.62 -14.40
C THR A 392 1.33 5.95 -15.00
N VAL A 393 0.38 6.73 -15.50
CA VAL A 393 0.63 7.96 -16.25
C VAL A 393 -0.33 9.08 -15.85
N PRO A 394 0.06 10.36 -15.97
CA PRO A 394 -0.87 11.48 -15.84
C PRO A 394 -2.06 11.34 -16.78
N THR A 395 -3.28 11.41 -16.24
CA THR A 395 -4.53 11.24 -17.00
C THR A 395 -4.61 12.21 -18.18
N TRP A 396 -4.13 13.44 -18.00
CA TRP A 396 -4.16 14.47 -19.04
C TRP A 396 -3.30 14.10 -20.27
N LEU A 397 -2.24 13.31 -20.11
CA LEU A 397 -1.42 12.86 -21.24
C LEU A 397 -2.21 11.90 -22.13
N ILE A 398 -2.96 10.96 -21.55
CA ILE A 398 -3.81 10.06 -22.35
C ILE A 398 -4.93 10.87 -23.02
N LYS A 399 -5.60 11.77 -22.30
CA LYS A 399 -6.67 12.61 -22.87
C LYS A 399 -6.18 13.50 -24.02
N GLN A 400 -4.98 14.06 -23.91
CA GLN A 400 -4.44 14.97 -24.92
C GLN A 400 -3.88 14.26 -26.14
N PHE A 401 -3.16 13.15 -25.95
CA PHE A 401 -2.55 12.42 -27.05
C PHE A 401 -3.53 11.45 -27.72
N GLY A 402 -4.38 10.77 -26.95
CA GLY A 402 -5.33 9.74 -27.39
C GLY A 402 -4.65 8.51 -27.99
N TYR A 403 -5.24 7.33 -27.87
CA TYR A 403 -4.90 6.17 -28.69
C TYR A 403 -5.34 6.42 -30.14
N ASP A 404 -4.56 5.94 -31.12
CA ASP A 404 -4.93 6.03 -32.54
C ASP A 404 -5.96 4.96 -32.89
N GLU A 405 -7.22 5.38 -33.04
CA GLU A 405 -8.38 4.51 -33.31
C GLU A 405 -8.34 3.82 -34.67
N ARG A 406 -7.41 4.21 -35.56
CA ARG A 406 -7.22 3.54 -36.85
C ARG A 406 -6.43 2.23 -36.72
N LEU A 407 -5.81 1.99 -35.57
CA LEU A 407 -4.99 0.81 -35.31
C LEU A 407 -5.81 -0.26 -34.58
N THR A 408 -5.72 -1.50 -35.07
CA THR A 408 -6.35 -2.67 -34.44
C THR A 408 -5.40 -3.38 -33.46
N SER A 409 -4.09 -3.17 -33.60
CA SER A 409 -3.04 -3.76 -32.76
C SER A 409 -1.92 -2.74 -32.50
N SER A 410 -1.10 -3.00 -31.47
CA SER A 410 0.07 -2.16 -31.11
C SER A 410 -0.26 -0.69 -30.79
N VAL A 411 -1.51 -0.42 -30.40
CA VAL A 411 -2.01 0.90 -30.00
C VAL A 411 -1.21 1.47 -28.82
N ASP A 412 -0.75 0.59 -27.94
CA ASP A 412 0.08 0.86 -26.78
C ASP A 412 1.49 1.30 -27.18
N HIS A 413 2.14 0.56 -28.09
CA HIS A 413 3.48 0.89 -28.57
C HIS A 413 3.53 2.22 -29.32
N GLU A 414 2.49 2.51 -30.10
CA GLU A 414 2.35 3.78 -30.83
C GLU A 414 2.20 4.95 -29.85
N LEU A 415 1.27 4.87 -28.89
CA LEU A 415 1.06 5.92 -27.90
C LEU A 415 2.31 6.11 -27.02
N ALA A 416 2.95 5.03 -26.57
CA ALA A 416 4.19 5.09 -25.77
C ALA A 416 5.28 5.87 -26.51
N SER A 417 5.42 5.59 -27.81
CA SER A 417 6.41 6.24 -28.68
C SER A 417 6.11 7.73 -28.83
N ARG A 418 4.84 8.12 -29.01
CA ARG A 418 4.45 9.54 -29.08
C ARG A 418 4.69 10.27 -27.77
N LEU A 419 4.30 9.68 -26.64
CA LEU A 419 4.51 10.26 -25.31
C LEU A 419 6.01 10.46 -25.06
N MET A 420 6.82 9.44 -25.27
CA MET A 420 8.27 9.53 -25.11
C MET A 420 8.91 10.57 -26.06
N ASN A 421 8.53 10.59 -27.35
CA ASN A 421 9.04 11.58 -28.30
C ASN A 421 8.62 13.02 -27.95
N SER A 422 7.55 13.19 -27.16
CA SER A 422 7.10 14.49 -26.64
C SER A 422 7.81 14.90 -25.34
N GLY A 423 8.75 14.09 -24.85
CA GLY A 423 9.56 14.40 -23.67
C GLY A 423 9.07 13.76 -22.38
N VAL A 424 8.05 12.88 -22.41
CA VAL A 424 7.61 12.14 -21.22
C VAL A 424 8.71 11.22 -20.73
N ARG A 425 9.10 11.35 -19.45
CA ARG A 425 10.19 10.59 -18.83
C ARG A 425 9.64 9.37 -18.10
N TRP A 426 10.04 8.20 -18.57
CA TRP A 426 9.57 6.91 -18.05
C TRP A 426 10.56 6.28 -17.08
N LEU A 427 10.07 5.81 -15.94
CA LEU A 427 10.84 5.04 -14.97
C LEU A 427 10.34 3.60 -14.86
N HIS A 428 11.26 2.63 -14.90
CA HIS A 428 10.96 1.24 -14.57
C HIS A 428 11.01 1.04 -13.05
N VAL A 429 9.92 0.58 -12.43
CA VAL A 429 9.80 0.45 -10.95
C VAL A 429 10.50 -0.77 -10.36
N GLN A 430 11.05 -1.64 -11.21
CA GLN A 430 11.83 -2.83 -10.85
C GLN A 430 11.02 -3.91 -10.10
N LYS A 431 9.71 -3.92 -10.28
CA LYS A 431 8.77 -4.85 -9.65
C LYS A 431 7.94 -5.58 -10.71
N PHE A 432 7.38 -6.72 -10.34
CA PHE A 432 6.26 -7.31 -11.08
C PHE A 432 4.99 -6.54 -10.72
N MET A 433 4.22 -6.12 -11.73
CA MET A 433 3.04 -5.25 -11.55
C MET A 433 1.72 -6.03 -11.63
N TYR A 434 1.67 -7.11 -12.40
CA TYR A 434 0.45 -7.88 -12.63
C TYR A 434 0.78 -9.31 -13.08
N LEU A 435 -0.21 -10.18 -12.99
CA LEU A 435 -0.23 -11.50 -13.59
C LEU A 435 -0.99 -11.41 -14.91
N ARG A 436 -0.29 -11.66 -16.02
CA ARG A 436 -0.87 -11.73 -17.35
C ARG A 436 -1.42 -13.13 -17.58
N ARG A 437 -2.70 -13.25 -17.89
CA ARG A 437 -3.26 -14.54 -18.30
C ARG A 437 -2.62 -14.98 -19.60
N VAL A 438 -2.64 -16.27 -19.93
CA VAL A 438 -2.27 -16.76 -21.26
C VAL A 438 -3.40 -17.69 -21.71
N HIS A 439 -4.13 -17.27 -22.73
CA HIS A 439 -5.30 -17.98 -23.28
C HIS A 439 -5.57 -17.58 -24.74
N ASP A 440 -6.45 -18.32 -25.41
CA ASP A 440 -6.71 -18.18 -26.86
C ASP A 440 -7.48 -16.89 -27.23
N LEU A 441 -8.11 -16.22 -26.27
CA LEU A 441 -8.91 -14.99 -26.51
C LEU A 441 -8.09 -13.70 -26.38
N GLN A 442 -6.78 -13.81 -26.13
CA GLN A 442 -5.91 -12.65 -26.03
C GLN A 442 -5.64 -12.04 -27.39
N ILE A 443 -5.65 -10.71 -27.45
CA ILE A 443 -5.30 -9.96 -28.67
C ILE A 443 -3.91 -10.39 -29.19
N THR A 444 -2.97 -10.69 -28.29
CA THR A 444 -1.62 -11.15 -28.66
C THR A 444 -1.62 -12.51 -29.37
N ALA A 445 -2.49 -13.43 -28.96
CA ALA A 445 -2.65 -14.73 -29.60
C ALA A 445 -3.41 -14.62 -30.94
N GLN A 446 -4.44 -13.77 -30.98
CA GLN A 446 -5.30 -13.63 -32.15
C GLN A 446 -4.68 -12.76 -33.27
N ASP A 447 -3.81 -11.80 -32.94
CA ASP A 447 -3.28 -10.82 -33.91
C ASP A 447 -1.75 -10.67 -33.87
N THR A 448 -1.03 -11.80 -33.78
CA THR A 448 0.43 -11.82 -33.68
C THR A 448 1.14 -11.15 -34.87
N ASP A 449 0.59 -11.26 -36.09
CA ASP A 449 1.23 -10.73 -37.29
C ASP A 449 1.12 -9.20 -37.40
N ASN A 450 -0.03 -8.61 -37.04
CA ASN A 450 -0.13 -7.15 -37.00
C ASN A 450 0.68 -6.56 -35.84
N GLN A 451 0.86 -7.27 -34.72
CA GLN A 451 1.76 -6.83 -33.65
C GLN A 451 3.22 -6.71 -34.12
N LYS A 452 3.74 -7.71 -34.86
CA LYS A 452 5.09 -7.65 -35.44
C LYS A 452 5.21 -6.52 -36.46
N ALA A 453 4.16 -6.28 -37.25
CA ALA A 453 4.09 -5.15 -38.16
C ALA A 453 4.13 -3.81 -37.39
N GLY A 454 3.39 -3.71 -36.28
CA GLY A 454 3.39 -2.55 -35.38
C GLY A 454 4.76 -2.23 -34.80
N HIS A 455 5.50 -3.23 -34.28
CA HIS A 455 6.90 -3.03 -33.84
C HIS A 455 7.78 -2.48 -34.96
N THR A 456 7.57 -2.97 -36.18
CA THR A 456 8.32 -2.53 -37.36
C THR A 456 7.95 -1.08 -37.73
N LEU A 457 6.67 -0.72 -37.67
CA LEU A 457 6.19 0.64 -37.91
C LEU A 457 6.72 1.62 -36.86
N SER A 458 6.72 1.26 -35.58
CA SER A 458 7.31 2.07 -34.50
C SER A 458 8.81 2.29 -34.69
N LYS A 459 9.54 1.28 -35.17
CA LYS A 459 10.95 1.41 -35.57
C LYS A 459 11.13 2.38 -36.74
N LEU A 460 10.26 2.28 -37.75
CA LEU A 460 10.31 3.13 -38.94
C LEU A 460 9.93 4.59 -38.61
N ALA A 461 8.95 4.82 -37.75
CA ALA A 461 8.56 6.16 -37.29
C ALA A 461 9.74 6.89 -36.63
N ASN A 462 10.52 6.19 -35.81
CA ASN A 462 11.72 6.77 -35.19
C ASN A 462 12.91 6.92 -36.15
N ARG A 463 12.92 6.22 -37.29
CA ARG A 463 13.97 6.38 -38.31
C ARG A 463 13.92 7.77 -38.96
N PHE A 464 12.77 8.44 -38.97
CA PHE A 464 12.68 9.81 -39.48
C PHE A 464 13.44 10.84 -38.62
N LEU A 465 13.79 10.49 -37.37
CA LEU A 465 14.51 11.36 -36.45
C LEU A 465 16.03 11.35 -36.68
N THR A 466 16.58 10.42 -37.47
CA THR A 466 18.05 10.31 -37.65
C THR A 466 18.47 9.61 -38.94
N SER A 467 19.76 9.73 -39.30
CA SER A 467 20.36 8.97 -40.41
C SER A 467 20.38 7.46 -40.11
N ARG A 468 20.49 6.61 -41.14
CA ARG A 468 20.62 5.15 -40.98
C ARG A 468 21.74 4.76 -39.99
N ARG A 469 22.90 5.40 -40.10
CA ARG A 469 24.05 5.15 -39.20
C ARG A 469 23.75 5.58 -37.77
N GLY A 470 23.04 6.70 -37.58
CA GLY A 470 22.58 7.13 -36.27
C GLY A 470 21.59 6.15 -35.65
N TYR A 471 20.67 5.62 -36.46
CA TYR A 471 19.71 4.60 -36.03
C TYR A 471 20.40 3.30 -35.56
N GLU A 472 21.35 2.78 -36.34
CA GLU A 472 22.11 1.58 -35.96
C GLU A 472 22.90 1.77 -34.65
N GLN A 473 23.45 2.98 -34.43
CA GLN A 473 24.11 3.33 -33.16
C GLN A 473 23.13 3.40 -31.98
N MET A 474 21.96 4.00 -32.16
CA MET A 474 20.93 4.05 -31.11
C MET A 474 20.43 2.66 -30.74
N ALA A 475 20.18 1.80 -31.73
CA ALA A 475 19.76 0.42 -31.51
C ALA A 475 20.82 -0.38 -30.73
N ALA A 476 22.11 -0.16 -31.00
CA ALA A 476 23.20 -0.79 -30.26
C ALA A 476 23.24 -0.32 -28.79
N LEU A 477 22.98 0.97 -28.52
CA LEU A 477 22.88 1.50 -27.16
C LEU A 477 21.68 0.92 -26.41
N GLY A 478 20.51 0.84 -27.06
CA GLY A 478 19.30 0.25 -26.45
C GLY A 478 19.46 -1.22 -26.11
N LYS A 479 20.19 -1.99 -26.93
CA LYS A 479 20.55 -3.39 -26.63
C LYS A 479 21.36 -3.52 -25.33
N GLY A 480 22.13 -2.49 -24.98
CA GLY A 480 22.94 -2.41 -23.76
C GLY A 480 22.15 -2.11 -22.48
N ASN A 481 20.86 -1.72 -22.56
CA ASN A 481 20.04 -1.45 -21.39
C ASN A 481 19.91 -2.69 -20.49
N LYS A 482 19.98 -2.52 -19.18
CA LYS A 482 19.98 -3.64 -18.23
C LYS A 482 18.58 -4.14 -17.95
N TYR A 483 18.46 -5.42 -17.62
CA TYR A 483 17.28 -5.94 -16.95
C TYR A 483 17.25 -5.48 -15.48
N PRO A 484 16.06 -5.29 -14.91
CA PRO A 484 15.90 -4.86 -13.52
C PRO A 484 16.33 -5.94 -12.55
N SER A 485 16.68 -5.53 -11.32
CA SER A 485 16.81 -6.45 -10.19
C SER A 485 15.47 -6.58 -9.50
N THR A 486 14.61 -7.47 -9.99
CA THR A 486 13.24 -7.62 -9.50
C THR A 486 13.16 -8.65 -8.36
N PRO A 487 12.66 -8.27 -7.16
CA PRO A 487 12.43 -9.21 -6.07
C PRO A 487 11.41 -10.30 -6.45
N GLY A 488 11.51 -11.47 -5.82
CA GLY A 488 10.56 -12.57 -5.98
C GLY A 488 10.78 -13.49 -7.18
N THR A 489 11.80 -13.25 -8.00
CA THR A 489 12.12 -14.06 -9.21
C THR A 489 12.55 -15.49 -8.91
N GLY A 490 13.05 -15.78 -7.70
CA GLY A 490 13.56 -17.11 -7.34
C GLY A 490 12.49 -18.17 -7.07
N ASN A 491 11.31 -17.78 -6.61
CA ASN A 491 10.17 -18.69 -6.41
C ASN A 491 8.87 -17.92 -6.67
N LEU A 492 8.41 -17.93 -7.92
CA LEU A 492 7.23 -17.15 -8.33
C LEU A 492 5.96 -17.65 -7.64
N HIS A 493 5.75 -18.96 -7.55
CA HIS A 493 4.53 -19.52 -6.96
C HIS A 493 4.39 -19.15 -5.48
N ALA A 494 5.45 -19.28 -4.68
CA ALA A 494 5.40 -18.92 -3.27
C ALA A 494 5.12 -17.43 -3.02
N ASN A 495 5.51 -16.55 -3.93
CA ASN A 495 5.37 -15.09 -3.78
C ASN A 495 4.11 -14.54 -4.42
N PHE A 496 3.63 -15.15 -5.51
CA PHE A 496 2.57 -14.58 -6.36
C PHE A 496 1.44 -15.56 -6.68
N GLY A 497 1.61 -16.86 -6.44
CA GLY A 497 0.58 -17.88 -6.71
C GLY A 497 -0.71 -17.64 -5.93
N GLY A 498 -0.63 -16.97 -4.78
CA GLY A 498 -1.80 -16.61 -3.96
C GLY A 498 -2.71 -15.57 -4.61
N TYR A 499 -2.35 -15.01 -5.76
CA TYR A 499 -3.14 -14.03 -6.50
C TYR A 499 -3.63 -14.57 -7.85
N LEU A 500 -3.47 -15.86 -8.12
CA LEU A 500 -4.13 -16.56 -9.24
C LEU A 500 -5.65 -16.60 -9.04
N PRO A 501 -6.45 -16.90 -10.07
CA PRO A 501 -7.89 -17.19 -9.96
C PRO A 501 -8.21 -18.34 -8.97
N ASP A 502 -9.41 -18.32 -8.40
CA ASP A 502 -9.85 -19.27 -7.36
C ASP A 502 -9.81 -20.74 -7.85
N HIS A 503 -10.08 -21.00 -9.13
CA HIS A 503 -10.01 -22.37 -9.68
C HIS A 503 -8.58 -22.92 -9.82
N LEU A 504 -7.56 -22.07 -9.71
CA LEU A 504 -6.15 -22.46 -9.84
C LEU A 504 -5.40 -22.53 -8.51
N VAL A 505 -5.95 -21.97 -7.42
CA VAL A 505 -5.25 -21.88 -6.14
C VAL A 505 -6.17 -22.00 -4.93
N LYS A 506 -5.75 -22.80 -3.94
CA LYS A 506 -6.27 -22.72 -2.56
C LYS A 506 -5.41 -21.76 -1.75
N ARG A 507 -6.04 -20.83 -1.02
CA ARG A 507 -5.34 -19.80 -0.24
C ARG A 507 -5.58 -19.97 1.25
N ASP A 508 -4.50 -19.98 2.00
CA ASP A 508 -4.56 -19.78 3.45
C ASP A 508 -4.10 -18.37 3.78
N LEU A 509 -4.75 -17.71 4.72
CA LEU A 509 -4.23 -16.50 5.36
C LEU A 509 -3.57 -16.85 6.68
N VAL A 510 -2.38 -16.28 6.89
CA VAL A 510 -1.65 -16.38 8.15
C VAL A 510 -1.56 -15.01 8.79
N PHE A 511 -2.25 -14.84 9.92
CA PHE A 511 -2.18 -13.65 10.77
C PHE A 511 -1.09 -13.85 11.82
N THR A 512 -0.33 -12.79 12.14
CA THR A 512 0.72 -12.83 13.16
C THR A 512 0.50 -11.76 14.23
N GLY A 513 0.58 -12.12 15.51
CA GLY A 513 0.50 -11.24 16.69
C GLY A 513 -0.88 -10.64 16.96
N ASN A 514 -1.37 -10.74 18.20
CA ASN A 514 -2.72 -10.35 18.61
C ASN A 514 -3.80 -10.96 17.70
N THR A 515 -3.69 -12.27 17.52
CA THR A 515 -4.35 -13.01 16.44
C THR A 515 -5.85 -13.08 16.65
N VAL A 516 -6.30 -13.23 17.91
CA VAL A 516 -7.73 -13.24 18.28
C VAL A 516 -8.40 -11.91 17.93
N THR A 517 -7.74 -10.78 18.16
CA THR A 517 -8.31 -9.46 17.81
C THR A 517 -8.33 -9.28 16.31
N LYS A 518 -7.27 -9.68 15.60
CA LYS A 518 -7.17 -9.54 14.13
C LYS A 518 -8.14 -10.46 13.39
N SER A 519 -8.35 -11.68 13.88
CA SER A 519 -9.32 -12.62 13.30
C SER A 519 -10.76 -12.24 13.60
N ARG A 520 -11.05 -11.66 14.77
CA ARG A 520 -12.36 -11.06 15.05
C ARG A 520 -12.63 -9.83 14.18
N ALA A 521 -11.62 -8.98 13.98
CA ALA A 521 -11.74 -7.81 13.10
C ALA A 521 -11.98 -8.19 11.63
N ALA A 522 -11.59 -9.40 11.22
CA ALA A 522 -11.88 -9.97 9.92
C ALA A 522 -13.34 -10.42 9.75
N ASP A 523 -14.15 -10.40 10.82
CA ASP A 523 -15.55 -10.89 10.86
C ASP A 523 -15.72 -12.31 10.31
N MET A 524 -14.65 -13.11 10.38
CA MET A 524 -14.62 -14.53 9.99
C MET A 524 -14.21 -15.45 11.15
N PRO A 525 -14.75 -15.28 12.39
CA PRO A 525 -14.33 -16.08 13.54
C PRO A 525 -14.61 -17.58 13.34
N ASP A 526 -15.69 -17.92 12.64
CA ASP A 526 -16.12 -19.30 12.40
C ASP A 526 -15.24 -20.03 11.37
N ARG A 527 -14.35 -19.31 10.68
CA ARG A 527 -13.44 -19.88 9.67
C ARG A 527 -11.98 -19.97 10.16
N VAL A 528 -11.67 -19.49 11.36
CA VAL A 528 -10.32 -19.63 11.93
C VAL A 528 -10.07 -21.10 12.25
N THR A 529 -9.27 -21.75 11.42
CA THR A 529 -9.07 -23.20 11.50
C THR A 529 -8.07 -23.61 12.57
N THR A 530 -7.07 -22.75 12.85
CA THR A 530 -6.00 -23.03 13.81
C THR A 530 -5.36 -21.76 14.36
N ILE A 531 -5.09 -21.74 15.66
CA ILE A 531 -4.28 -20.74 16.36
C ILE A 531 -3.05 -21.44 16.95
N LEU A 532 -1.86 -20.92 16.69
CA LEU A 532 -0.59 -21.41 17.20
C LEU A 532 0.04 -20.33 18.09
N THR A 533 0.50 -20.71 19.28
CA THR A 533 1.24 -19.81 20.17
C THR A 533 2.55 -20.45 20.59
N GLY A 534 3.64 -19.69 20.55
CA GLY A 534 4.97 -20.14 20.94
C GLY A 534 5.52 -19.29 22.08
N ARG A 535 6.09 -19.93 23.11
CA ARG A 535 6.69 -19.23 24.26
C ARG A 535 8.04 -19.85 24.63
N ASP A 536 8.96 -18.98 25.03
CA ASP A 536 10.19 -19.37 25.69
C ASP A 536 9.93 -19.40 27.20
N LEU A 537 10.02 -20.59 27.81
CA LEU A 537 9.63 -20.77 29.20
C LEU A 537 10.73 -20.35 30.19
N GLN A 538 11.99 -20.31 29.75
CA GLN A 538 13.10 -19.86 30.59
C GLN A 538 13.11 -18.33 30.75
N THR A 539 12.73 -17.60 29.70
CA THR A 539 12.68 -16.12 29.71
C THR A 539 11.27 -15.57 29.93
N GLY A 540 10.24 -16.40 29.80
CA GLY A 540 8.83 -16.00 29.82
C GLY A 540 8.36 -15.24 28.58
N LYS A 541 9.24 -15.05 27.58
CA LYS A 541 8.97 -14.23 26.39
C LYS A 541 8.11 -14.98 25.36
N SER A 542 7.10 -14.30 24.82
CA SER A 542 6.36 -14.81 23.65
C SER A 542 7.28 -14.83 22.43
N LEU A 543 7.31 -15.97 21.73
CA LEU A 543 8.11 -16.18 20.53
C LEU A 543 7.31 -15.85 19.27
N PHE A 544 6.06 -16.29 19.23
CA PHE A 544 5.11 -15.98 18.16
C PHE A 544 3.68 -16.25 18.61
N GLU A 545 2.74 -15.67 17.87
CA GLU A 545 1.31 -15.95 17.95
C GLU A 545 0.80 -15.88 16.52
N GLU A 546 0.18 -16.94 16.02
CA GLU A 546 -0.27 -17.03 14.64
C GLU A 546 -1.67 -17.63 14.55
N ALA A 547 -2.52 -17.10 13.67
CA ALA A 547 -3.79 -17.70 13.33
C ALA A 547 -3.86 -17.98 11.83
N ARG A 548 -4.50 -19.09 11.47
CA ARG A 548 -4.72 -19.50 10.09
C ARG A 548 -6.21 -19.48 9.75
N LEU A 549 -6.49 -19.00 8.55
CA LEU A 549 -7.78 -19.03 7.89
C LEU A 549 -7.58 -19.78 6.56
N GLU A 550 -8.31 -20.87 6.32
CA GLU A 550 -8.14 -21.73 5.14
C GLU A 550 -9.24 -21.46 4.10
N ASP A 551 -8.99 -21.90 2.86
CA ASP A 551 -9.92 -21.83 1.72
C ASP A 551 -10.47 -20.43 1.42
N VAL A 552 -9.58 -19.44 1.42
CA VAL A 552 -9.92 -18.03 1.20
C VAL A 552 -10.05 -17.72 -0.28
N SER A 553 -11.24 -17.25 -0.67
CA SER A 553 -11.54 -16.79 -2.04
C SER A 553 -10.90 -15.44 -2.34
N GLN A 554 -10.85 -15.04 -3.61
CA GLN A 554 -10.42 -13.68 -3.98
C GLN A 554 -11.36 -12.61 -3.41
N GLU A 555 -12.67 -12.88 -3.37
CA GLU A 555 -13.66 -11.95 -2.79
C GLU A 555 -13.42 -11.76 -1.28
N ASP A 556 -13.09 -12.84 -0.55
CA ASP A 556 -12.73 -12.74 0.87
C ASP A 556 -11.52 -11.82 1.08
N LEU A 557 -10.50 -11.91 0.22
CA LEU A 557 -9.34 -11.01 0.27
C LEU A 557 -9.73 -9.54 0.10
N VAL A 558 -10.65 -9.26 -0.83
CA VAL A 558 -11.18 -7.92 -1.09
C VAL A 558 -11.94 -7.41 0.14
N GLN A 559 -12.86 -8.20 0.69
CA GLN A 559 -13.63 -7.83 1.88
C GLN A 559 -12.73 -7.50 3.06
N LEU A 560 -11.72 -8.34 3.34
CA LEU A 560 -10.73 -8.10 4.39
C LEU A 560 -9.99 -6.78 4.18
N ARG A 561 -9.61 -6.48 2.94
CA ARG A 561 -8.95 -5.21 2.61
C ARG A 561 -9.88 -4.02 2.84
N GLU A 562 -11.15 -4.13 2.44
CA GLU A 562 -12.14 -3.06 2.52
C GLU A 562 -12.49 -2.69 3.97
N ILE A 563 -12.52 -3.66 4.88
CA ILE A 563 -12.71 -3.45 6.33
C ILE A 563 -11.40 -3.08 7.05
N GLY A 564 -10.29 -2.92 6.32
CA GLY A 564 -9.02 -2.42 6.86
C GLY A 564 -8.08 -3.49 7.44
N VAL A 565 -8.38 -4.78 7.25
CA VAL A 565 -7.50 -5.87 7.66
C VAL A 565 -6.37 -6.01 6.64
N LYS A 566 -5.14 -5.69 7.06
CA LYS A 566 -3.96 -5.66 6.17
C LYS A 566 -2.84 -6.60 6.61
N ASN A 567 -2.85 -7.04 7.86
CA ASN A 567 -1.72 -7.72 8.49
C ASN A 567 -1.82 -9.24 8.42
N PHE A 568 -1.75 -9.79 7.20
CA PHE A 568 -1.71 -11.22 6.95
C PHE A 568 -0.80 -11.56 5.76
N VAL A 569 -0.36 -12.82 5.71
CA VAL A 569 0.38 -13.38 4.58
C VAL A 569 -0.52 -14.38 3.86
N VAL A 570 -0.64 -14.23 2.54
CA VAL A 570 -1.32 -15.21 1.68
C VAL A 570 -0.38 -16.37 1.40
N LYS A 571 -0.82 -17.59 1.69
CA LYS A 571 -0.09 -18.84 1.43
C LYS A 571 -0.82 -19.63 0.35
N PRO A 572 -0.26 -19.72 -0.86
CA PRO A 572 -0.88 -20.50 -1.93
C PRO A 572 -0.55 -21.99 -1.80
N SER A 573 -1.51 -22.81 -2.17
CA SER A 573 -1.35 -24.23 -2.47
C SER A 573 -2.13 -24.56 -3.75
N MET A 574 -1.60 -25.46 -4.57
CA MET A 574 -2.25 -25.86 -5.82
C MET A 574 -3.56 -26.59 -5.52
N VAL A 575 -4.58 -26.35 -6.34
CA VAL A 575 -5.80 -27.17 -6.33
C VAL A 575 -5.41 -28.57 -6.84
N PRO A 576 -5.73 -29.66 -6.11
CA PRO A 576 -5.54 -31.03 -6.58
C PRO A 576 -6.33 -31.28 -7.88
N SER A 577 -5.92 -32.25 -8.69
CA SER A 577 -6.65 -32.59 -9.91
C SER A 577 -8.03 -33.19 -9.60
N GLU A 578 -8.99 -33.16 -10.53
CA GLU A 578 -10.31 -33.80 -10.34
C GLU A 578 -10.22 -35.31 -9.99
N GLU A 579 -9.11 -35.98 -10.36
CA GLU A 579 -8.83 -37.36 -9.95
C GLU A 579 -8.47 -37.49 -8.45
N ASP A 580 -7.97 -36.42 -7.82
CA ASP A 580 -7.62 -36.36 -6.39
C ASP A 580 -8.84 -36.01 -5.50
N GLU A 581 -9.84 -35.29 -6.01
CA GLU A 581 -11.04 -34.89 -5.23
C GLU A 581 -12.12 -36.00 -5.12
N ALA A 582 -12.05 -37.02 -5.99
CA ALA A 582 -13.00 -38.14 -5.98
C ALA A 582 -12.99 -39.00 -4.70
N GLU A 583 -12.05 -38.77 -3.77
CA GLU A 583 -12.01 -39.44 -2.45
C GLU A 583 -12.76 -38.71 -1.32
N LYS A 584 -13.38 -37.54 -1.53
CA LYS A 584 -14.08 -36.81 -0.46
C LYS A 584 -15.55 -36.50 -0.76
N LEU A 585 -16.37 -37.55 -0.87
CA LEU A 585 -17.82 -37.47 -0.66
C LEU A 585 -18.14 -38.17 0.65
N ILE A 586 -18.30 -37.41 1.73
CA ILE A 586 -18.63 -37.96 3.05
C ILE A 586 -20.14 -37.90 3.29
N SER A 587 -20.66 -38.98 3.86
CA SER A 587 -22.05 -39.22 4.25
C SER A 587 -22.19 -39.12 5.79
N PRO A 588 -23.40 -38.95 6.37
CA PRO A 588 -23.70 -38.43 7.72
C PRO A 588 -23.12 -39.10 9.00
N GLU A 589 -21.97 -39.76 8.97
CA GLU A 589 -21.18 -40.28 10.12
C GLU A 589 -20.03 -39.31 10.51
N ASP A 590 -20.18 -38.03 10.16
CA ASP A 590 -19.09 -37.09 9.86
C ASP A 590 -18.35 -36.44 11.04
N PHE A 591 -18.90 -36.44 12.26
CA PHE A 591 -18.36 -35.59 13.33
C PHE A 591 -17.06 -36.12 13.96
N GLU A 592 -16.97 -37.42 14.26
CA GLU A 592 -15.74 -38.02 14.82
C GLU A 592 -14.59 -38.03 13.81
N ILE A 593 -14.90 -38.22 12.53
CA ILE A 593 -13.91 -38.18 11.44
C ILE A 593 -13.37 -36.75 11.32
N MET A 594 -14.26 -35.75 11.29
CA MET A 594 -13.88 -34.34 11.26
C MET A 594 -13.02 -33.96 12.48
N GLN A 595 -13.37 -34.39 13.69
CA GLN A 595 -12.55 -34.16 14.88
C GLN A 595 -11.15 -34.78 14.77
N ARG A 596 -11.03 -36.00 14.21
CA ARG A 596 -9.71 -36.62 13.98
C ARG A 596 -8.90 -35.90 12.92
N GLU A 597 -9.53 -35.42 11.85
CA GLU A 597 -8.86 -34.62 10.82
C GLU A 597 -8.35 -33.28 11.40
N VAL A 598 -9.19 -32.60 12.20
CA VAL A 598 -8.81 -31.37 12.92
C VAL A 598 -7.63 -31.64 13.85
N ALA A 599 -7.68 -32.72 14.64
CA ALA A 599 -6.60 -33.10 15.56
C ALA A 599 -5.28 -33.36 14.81
N ALA A 600 -5.32 -34.14 13.73
CA ALA A 600 -4.15 -34.42 12.91
C ALA A 600 -3.58 -33.15 12.25
N ARG A 601 -4.45 -32.25 11.76
CA ARG A 601 -4.06 -30.96 11.18
C ARG A 601 -3.35 -30.07 12.20
N VAL A 602 -3.94 -29.87 13.37
CA VAL A 602 -3.36 -29.03 14.43
C VAL A 602 -2.04 -29.63 14.91
N ARG A 603 -1.95 -30.95 15.10
CA ARG A 603 -0.71 -31.65 15.46
C ARG A 603 0.39 -31.41 14.43
N LYS A 604 0.08 -31.56 13.13
CA LYS A 604 1.03 -31.29 12.04
C LYS A 604 1.52 -29.84 12.04
N ALA A 605 0.63 -28.88 12.30
CA ALA A 605 0.96 -27.46 12.35
C ALA A 605 1.91 -27.12 13.51
N VAL A 606 1.63 -27.65 14.71
CA VAL A 606 2.49 -27.49 15.90
C VAL A 606 3.87 -28.12 15.65
N LEU A 607 3.91 -29.33 15.09
CA LEU A 607 5.16 -30.04 14.78
C LEU A 607 6.03 -29.24 13.79
N GLY A 608 5.43 -28.74 12.70
CA GLY A 608 6.14 -27.94 11.71
C GLY A 608 6.76 -26.67 12.31
N ARG A 609 6.07 -26.02 13.26
CA ARG A 609 6.62 -24.85 13.97
C ARG A 609 7.78 -25.22 14.89
N LEU A 610 7.69 -26.34 15.60
CA LEU A 610 8.79 -26.82 16.44
C LEU A 610 10.04 -27.16 15.66
N VAL A 611 9.89 -27.84 14.51
CA VAL A 611 10.98 -28.13 13.60
C VAL A 611 11.67 -26.83 13.15
N HIS A 612 10.88 -25.84 12.71
CA HIS A 612 11.44 -24.54 12.31
C HIS A 612 12.17 -23.83 13.47
N MET A 613 11.66 -23.93 14.70
CA MET A 613 12.30 -23.38 15.89
C MET A 613 13.61 -24.08 16.24
N ALA A 614 13.67 -25.40 16.06
CA ALA A 614 14.87 -26.21 16.25
C ALA A 614 15.93 -25.85 15.20
N GLU A 615 15.57 -25.77 13.92
CA GLU A 615 16.48 -25.35 12.83
C GLU A 615 17.09 -23.96 13.08
N LYS A 616 16.25 -22.98 13.47
CA LYS A 616 16.71 -21.62 13.77
C LYS A 616 17.65 -21.58 14.97
N SER A 617 17.38 -22.39 15.99
CA SER A 617 18.27 -22.53 17.15
C SER A 617 19.59 -23.22 16.78
N LYS A 618 19.56 -24.26 15.92
CA LYS A 618 20.75 -24.97 15.42
C LYS A 618 21.65 -24.08 14.56
N GLN A 619 21.09 -23.10 13.84
CA GLN A 619 21.87 -22.07 13.13
C GLN A 619 22.66 -21.16 14.09
N LEU A 620 22.19 -20.98 15.32
CA LEU A 620 22.84 -20.14 16.34
C LEU A 620 23.83 -20.94 17.19
N ASP A 621 23.50 -22.18 17.54
CA ASP A 621 24.37 -23.14 18.23
C ASP A 621 24.20 -24.51 17.59
N ASN A 622 25.18 -24.91 16.77
CA ASN A 622 25.11 -26.15 15.98
C ASN A 622 25.27 -27.43 16.83
N LYS A 623 25.51 -27.30 18.14
CA LYS A 623 25.67 -28.41 19.08
C LYS A 623 24.39 -28.73 19.86
N LEU A 624 23.27 -28.11 19.51
CA LEU A 624 22.02 -28.35 20.21
C LEU A 624 21.35 -29.64 19.73
N HIS A 625 20.98 -30.49 20.69
CA HIS A 625 20.17 -31.70 20.49
C HIS A 625 18.82 -31.51 21.18
N TYR A 626 17.73 -32.03 20.60
CA TYR A 626 16.38 -31.72 21.06
C TYR A 626 15.57 -32.95 21.44
N VAL A 627 14.88 -32.86 22.57
CA VAL A 627 13.79 -33.75 22.98
C VAL A 627 12.48 -33.02 22.81
N VAL A 628 11.50 -33.66 22.19
CA VAL A 628 10.13 -33.15 22.02
C VAL A 628 9.21 -33.90 22.95
N VAL A 629 8.45 -33.17 23.76
CA VAL A 629 7.41 -33.73 24.64
C VAL A 629 6.05 -33.32 24.09
N TYR A 630 5.26 -34.28 23.63
CA TYR A 630 3.92 -34.07 23.06
C TYR A 630 2.83 -34.45 24.07
N LEU A 631 1.87 -33.55 24.26
CA LEU A 631 0.68 -33.73 25.09
C LEU A 631 -0.58 -33.62 24.23
N ASP A 632 -1.45 -34.62 24.36
CA ASP A 632 -2.84 -34.57 23.89
C ASP A 632 -3.69 -33.64 24.77
N GLU A 633 -4.93 -33.37 24.33
CA GLU A 633 -5.82 -32.33 24.85
C GLU A 633 -6.07 -32.40 26.37
N ASP A 634 -6.15 -33.61 26.93
CA ASP A 634 -6.43 -33.84 28.35
C ASP A 634 -5.17 -33.99 29.22
N ALA A 635 -3.98 -34.07 28.60
CA ALA A 635 -2.73 -34.34 29.29
C ALA A 635 -2.06 -33.04 29.76
N TRP A 636 -1.61 -33.02 31.01
CA TRP A 636 -0.95 -31.85 31.60
C TRP A 636 0.31 -32.23 32.35
N ILE A 637 1.39 -31.49 32.10
CA ILE A 637 2.66 -31.56 32.81
C ILE A 637 2.98 -30.16 33.35
N SER A 638 3.48 -30.07 34.58
CA SER A 638 3.95 -28.80 35.11
C SER A 638 5.23 -28.37 34.39
N GLU A 639 5.32 -27.10 33.98
CA GLU A 639 6.52 -26.58 33.31
C GLU A 639 7.78 -26.71 34.17
N ASP A 640 7.64 -26.68 35.50
CA ASP A 640 8.73 -26.91 36.45
C ASP A 640 9.26 -28.35 36.39
N GLU A 641 8.44 -29.33 36.00
CA GLU A 641 8.83 -30.74 35.89
C GLU A 641 9.66 -31.03 34.64
N LEU A 642 9.60 -30.14 33.65
CA LEU A 642 10.38 -30.17 32.41
C LEU A 642 11.71 -29.41 32.52
N GLN A 643 11.95 -28.72 33.63
CA GLN A 643 13.26 -28.13 33.93
C GLN A 643 14.21 -29.23 34.39
N ALA A 644 15.29 -29.42 33.64
CA ALA A 644 16.31 -30.42 33.91
C ALA A 644 17.69 -29.76 34.07
N GLU A 645 18.59 -30.42 34.81
CA GLU A 645 19.99 -30.00 34.86
C GLU A 645 20.60 -30.02 33.45
N ASN A 646 21.43 -29.02 33.13
CA ASN A 646 22.11 -28.85 31.82
C ASN A 646 21.20 -28.56 30.61
N GLN A 647 19.89 -28.38 30.80
CA GLN A 647 18.99 -27.89 29.76
C GLN A 647 19.38 -26.47 29.30
N LYS A 648 19.64 -26.31 28.01
CA LYS A 648 19.99 -25.02 27.38
C LYS A 648 18.78 -24.26 26.82
N LEU A 649 17.69 -24.97 26.55
CA LEU A 649 16.51 -24.40 25.91
C LEU A 649 15.24 -25.10 26.41
N LEU A 650 14.21 -24.33 26.74
CA LEU A 650 12.86 -24.84 26.96
C LEU A 650 11.84 -23.93 26.28
N ARG A 651 11.14 -24.46 25.29
CA ARG A 651 10.10 -23.74 24.56
C ARG A 651 8.81 -24.56 24.52
N ARG A 652 7.68 -23.87 24.51
CA ARG A 652 6.35 -24.48 24.36
C ARG A 652 5.68 -23.95 23.11
N VAL A 653 5.02 -24.83 22.38
CA VAL A 653 4.09 -24.49 21.31
C VAL A 653 2.74 -25.09 21.63
N ILE A 654 1.70 -24.27 21.63
CA ILE A 654 0.31 -24.69 21.78
C ILE A 654 -0.37 -24.47 20.43
N GLY A 655 -1.09 -25.48 19.95
CA GLY A 655 -1.98 -25.35 18.81
C GLY A 655 -3.41 -25.62 19.23
N THR A 656 -4.31 -24.71 18.87
CA THR A 656 -5.75 -24.84 19.11
C THR A 656 -6.47 -24.79 17.78
N GLY A 657 -7.28 -25.81 17.47
CA GLY A 657 -8.11 -25.87 16.26
C GLY A 657 -9.59 -25.65 16.54
N GLU A 658 -10.38 -25.83 15.50
CA GLU A 658 -11.84 -25.88 15.58
C GLU A 658 -12.32 -26.91 16.61
N PHE A 659 -13.57 -26.75 17.08
CA PHE A 659 -14.21 -27.62 18.09
C PHE A 659 -13.51 -27.65 19.46
N GLY A 660 -12.56 -26.74 19.70
CA GLY A 660 -11.86 -26.62 20.99
C GLY A 660 -10.63 -27.52 21.11
N PHE A 661 -10.33 -28.34 20.10
CA PHE A 661 -9.19 -29.24 20.12
C PHE A 661 -7.91 -28.45 20.38
N SER A 662 -7.13 -28.87 21.38
CA SER A 662 -5.86 -28.24 21.72
C SER A 662 -4.78 -29.29 21.92
N THR A 663 -3.59 -29.03 21.41
CA THR A 663 -2.41 -29.86 21.67
C THR A 663 -1.25 -28.99 22.08
N THR A 664 -0.43 -29.51 22.99
CA THR A 664 0.75 -28.82 23.50
C THR A 664 1.98 -29.65 23.21
N MET A 665 3.02 -29.02 22.68
CA MET A 665 4.31 -29.65 22.52
C MET A 665 5.42 -28.78 23.11
N TYR A 666 6.42 -29.42 23.72
CA TYR A 666 7.60 -28.76 24.27
C TYR A 666 8.84 -29.13 23.46
N LEU A 667 9.70 -28.14 23.20
CA LEU A 667 11.05 -28.33 22.67
C LEU A 667 12.05 -28.12 23.80
N VAL A 668 12.81 -29.16 24.10
CA VAL A 668 13.76 -29.21 25.19
C VAL A 668 15.15 -29.41 24.59
N GLY A 669 16.04 -28.43 24.71
CA GLY A 669 17.35 -28.43 24.06
C GLY A 669 18.51 -28.66 25.02
N TYR A 670 19.49 -29.47 24.59
CA TYR A 670 20.66 -29.88 25.36
C TYR A 670 21.95 -29.62 24.59
N GLY A 671 23.08 -29.54 25.29
CA GLY A 671 24.37 -29.21 24.71
C GLY A 671 25.12 -30.37 24.07
N THR A 672 24.67 -31.60 24.34
CA THR A 672 25.24 -32.84 23.80
C THR A 672 24.13 -33.85 23.52
N SER A 673 24.42 -34.81 22.64
CA SER A 673 23.51 -35.92 22.34
C SER A 673 23.23 -36.82 23.55
N CYS A 674 24.24 -37.07 24.40
CA CYS A 674 24.12 -37.88 25.61
C CYS A 674 23.13 -37.27 26.62
N GLU A 675 23.21 -35.96 26.86
CA GLU A 675 22.25 -35.25 27.73
C GLU A 675 20.81 -35.34 27.20
N ALA A 676 20.62 -35.22 25.88
CA ALA A 676 19.30 -35.34 25.27
C ALA A 676 18.73 -36.77 25.37
N VAL A 677 19.55 -37.80 25.18
CA VAL A 677 19.13 -39.21 25.32
C VAL A 677 18.82 -39.56 26.77
N GLN A 678 19.59 -39.06 27.73
CA GLN A 678 19.28 -39.25 29.14
C GLN A 678 17.94 -38.60 29.49
N ALA A 679 17.72 -37.36 29.04
CA ALA A 679 16.45 -36.65 29.25
C ALA A 679 15.27 -37.36 28.58
N LEU A 680 15.44 -37.93 27.39
CA LEU A 680 14.43 -38.75 26.72
C LEU A 680 13.98 -39.91 27.62
N GLY A 681 14.92 -40.66 28.20
CA GLY A 681 14.64 -41.76 29.11
C GLY A 681 13.93 -41.29 30.39
N GLU A 682 14.46 -40.25 31.03
CA GLU A 682 13.87 -39.68 32.25
C GLU A 682 12.44 -39.16 32.02
N PHE A 683 12.17 -38.49 30.90
CA PHE A 683 10.84 -38.00 30.55
C PHE A 683 9.90 -39.14 30.18
N THR A 684 10.38 -40.18 29.49
CA THR A 684 9.57 -41.36 29.15
C THR A 684 9.13 -42.11 30.41
N ASP A 685 10.01 -42.25 31.40
CA ASP A 685 9.68 -42.90 32.68
C ASP A 685 8.75 -42.03 33.55
N ARG A 686 8.89 -40.71 33.47
CA ARG A 686 8.17 -39.74 34.31
C ARG A 686 6.79 -39.39 33.77
N PHE A 687 6.61 -39.36 32.46
CA PHE A 687 5.42 -38.83 31.79
C PHE A 687 4.75 -39.89 30.90
N ASN A 688 4.08 -40.86 31.54
CA ASN A 688 3.42 -41.98 30.84
C ASN A 688 2.28 -41.56 29.89
N GLU A 689 1.76 -40.35 30.04
CA GLU A 689 0.66 -39.79 29.23
C GLU A 689 1.18 -38.89 28.08
N ALA A 690 2.49 -38.75 27.93
CA ALA A 690 3.13 -37.91 26.92
C ALA A 690 3.87 -38.77 25.89
N GLU A 691 3.82 -38.37 24.63
CA GLU A 691 4.68 -38.95 23.60
C GLU A 691 6.01 -38.17 23.58
N ILE A 692 7.10 -38.85 23.92
CA ILE A 692 8.44 -38.25 23.95
C ILE A 692 9.21 -38.70 22.73
N LEU A 693 9.72 -37.75 21.96
CA LEU A 693 10.44 -37.99 20.72
C LEU A 693 11.83 -37.35 20.78
N LEU A 694 12.82 -38.03 20.20
CA LEU A 694 14.12 -37.44 19.96
C LEU A 694 14.14 -36.86 18.55
N LEU A 695 14.57 -35.60 18.41
CA LEU A 695 14.76 -34.97 17.10
C LEU A 695 16.24 -35.09 16.72
N ASN A 696 16.56 -36.04 15.84
CA ASN A 696 17.93 -36.27 15.38
C ASN A 696 18.38 -35.21 14.35
N GLU A 697 19.62 -35.27 13.88
CA GLU A 697 20.25 -34.21 13.06
C GLU A 697 19.48 -33.82 11.78
N ASP A 698 18.63 -34.71 11.24
CA ASP A 698 17.61 -34.41 10.22
C ASP A 698 16.22 -34.23 10.89
N PRO A 699 15.65 -33.01 10.87
CA PRO A 699 14.35 -32.71 11.48
C PRO A 699 13.14 -33.46 10.88
N LYS A 700 13.34 -34.22 9.81
CA LYS A 700 12.30 -35.02 9.13
C LYS A 700 12.14 -36.43 9.68
N GLU A 701 13.09 -36.93 10.47
CA GLU A 701 13.05 -38.28 11.05
C GLU A 701 12.83 -38.20 12.57
N PHE A 702 11.57 -38.30 12.99
CA PHE A 702 11.24 -38.50 14.41
C PHE A 702 11.43 -39.97 14.76
N LEU A 703 12.27 -40.27 15.76
CA LEU A 703 12.37 -41.61 16.33
C LEU A 703 11.35 -41.73 17.48
N PRO A 704 10.33 -42.60 17.37
CA PRO A 704 9.45 -42.91 18.50
C PRO A 704 10.26 -43.54 19.63
N SER A 705 9.94 -43.18 20.88
CA SER A 705 10.59 -43.69 22.10
C SER A 705 10.67 -45.22 22.21
N PHE A 706 9.90 -45.96 21.41
CA PHE A 706 9.76 -47.42 21.53
C PHE A 706 10.51 -48.28 20.50
N GLN A 707 11.25 -47.71 19.54
CA GLN A 707 11.91 -48.50 18.49
C GLN A 707 13.42 -48.30 18.32
N ALA A 708 14.19 -48.13 19.42
CA ALA A 708 15.65 -48.13 19.32
C ALA A 708 16.40 -48.51 20.62
N THR A 709 16.02 -49.62 21.28
CA THR A 709 16.62 -50.01 22.58
C THR A 709 18.13 -50.25 22.51
N ARG A 710 18.66 -50.68 21.36
CA ARG A 710 20.10 -50.96 21.18
C ARG A 710 20.93 -49.73 20.79
N GLU A 711 20.31 -48.74 20.18
CA GLU A 711 21.00 -47.58 19.62
C GLU A 711 21.16 -46.49 20.68
N LEU A 712 20.14 -46.30 21.52
CA LEU A 712 20.16 -45.39 22.65
C LEU A 712 21.17 -45.82 23.74
N GLU A 713 21.38 -47.13 23.95
CA GLU A 713 22.40 -47.65 24.87
C GLU A 713 23.83 -47.29 24.43
N ALA A 714 24.10 -47.31 23.12
CA ALA A 714 25.41 -46.97 22.57
C ALA A 714 25.69 -45.46 22.64
N VAL A 715 24.68 -44.63 22.38
CA VAL A 715 24.78 -43.16 22.50
C VAL A 715 24.89 -42.72 23.96
N ALA A 716 24.12 -43.32 24.88
CA ALA A 716 24.19 -43.04 26.32
C ALA A 716 25.54 -43.44 26.96
N ALA A 717 26.25 -44.40 26.38
CA ALA A 717 27.58 -44.82 26.82
C ALA A 717 28.74 -43.99 26.21
N SER A 718 28.44 -43.11 25.26
CA SER A 718 29.44 -42.26 24.58
C SER A 718 29.81 -41.04 25.41
N ILE A 719 31.09 -40.65 25.38
CA ILE A 719 31.65 -39.53 26.15
C ILE A 719 31.59 -38.21 25.33
N ASP A 720 31.35 -38.30 24.02
CA ASP A 720 31.17 -37.19 23.08
C ASP A 720 30.14 -37.56 22.00
N ASP A 721 29.85 -36.66 21.05
CA ASP A 721 28.87 -36.89 19.97
C ASP A 721 29.31 -37.96 18.94
N SER A 722 30.46 -38.63 19.15
CA SER A 722 30.94 -39.67 18.23
C SER A 722 30.04 -40.91 18.18
N GLY A 723 29.19 -41.12 19.19
CA GLY A 723 28.20 -42.20 19.22
C GLY A 723 27.10 -42.06 18.16
N LEU A 724 26.90 -40.87 17.58
CA LEU A 724 25.96 -40.62 16.47
C LEU A 724 26.60 -40.75 15.08
N ALA A 725 27.93 -40.77 14.99
CA ALA A 725 28.64 -40.85 13.72
C ALA A 725 28.59 -42.28 13.15
N GLY A 726 27.48 -42.62 12.49
CA GLY A 726 27.28 -43.91 11.83
C GLY A 726 25.90 -44.54 12.01
N MET A 727 24.93 -43.83 12.59
CA MET A 727 23.51 -44.21 12.69
C MET A 727 22.65 -43.38 11.76
#